data_AF-A0A841Y4I0-F1
#
_entry.id   AF-A0A841Y4I0-F1
#
_cell.length_a   1.000
_cell.length_b   1.000
_cell.length_c   1.000
_cell.angle_alpha   90.00
_cell.angle_beta   90.00
_cell.angle_gamma   90.00
#
_symmetry.space_group_name_H-M   'P 1'
#
loop_
_entity.id
_entity.type
_entity.pdbx_description
1 polymer ?
#
loop_
_entity_poly.entity_id
_entity_poly.type
_entity_poly.pdbx_seq_one_letter_code
_entity_poly.pdbx_strand_id
1 'polypeptide(L)'
;MKKRKRWKKRAAVVLTVSCVVFILDVPVGMVPMLSSHTVAETTDQEPVLFLDQNLEWEIRDTLHIYGTPITQGVMKQLTDLRLNRGRTISNLEGLQYATNLQTLIANGGLGNDIRDISPLAHLTKLDFLNLTGNEHLSDVRALATMTGLKIVRASECAIQQVPDLSALKQLEILSMIRNQIQSADFAATVSPSIKELSLSYNEISDASPLAGIHNSKITLNVNHILDTSMLDWESNTIESYAQQITLPVQKTGPSQLTLANPVLSIRGEALPPYRVEDNGIYQEASHQFIWSTLPTQPTGHVSFSFWEISEKGAPYSHSGSITVPYEVVAAAPVTVRYVDTSGNTVAPETTLTGEYGTDYAVQAMAIPTYTLTGTPQNATGTYTESAQTVTFVYEKAAAAAVTVHYESTTGKTIAPEEVLIGKLEATYTATAKTIPGYTLTEQPTNAQGTFTDTAQMVRFIYQAIAGAPITVQYLDEAGNALLPEIQLDGTFDDAYQAEALTIAHYTLQKAPTNASGTFTLEPQTVTYRYAATQGETVTVSYIDTDGKTLSPDTQLTGAEGTSYHTAPKEITGYHVLRITGQETGMYSTEPQQVTYIYQADAAQGTVVVPPDVLAPTEERPTLPTRSPMGEKPSSITLPTAIQENPSDVNDGSMSKAPTTQTLPTTGDQATGWTVVLGGIFLTYGIYYWRKGKR
;
A
#
# COMPACT_ATOMS: atom_id res chain seq x y z
N MET A 1 -5.61 19.05 -34.89
CA MET A 1 -5.79 17.82 -35.72
C MET A 1 -7.27 17.41 -35.75
N LYS A 2 -7.65 16.37 -36.50
CA LYS A 2 -9.04 15.81 -36.60
C LYS A 2 -9.54 15.33 -35.20
N LYS A 3 -10.83 15.21 -34.89
CA LYS A 3 -11.92 14.52 -35.64
C LYS A 3 -13.32 15.10 -35.40
N ARG A 4 -14.19 15.00 -36.42
CA ARG A 4 -15.67 15.10 -36.33
C ARG A 4 -16.28 13.70 -36.19
N LYS A 5 -17.52 13.57 -35.68
CA LYS A 5 -18.43 12.42 -35.90
C LYS A 5 -19.80 12.93 -36.36
N ARG A 6 -20.41 12.28 -37.36
CA ARG A 6 -21.66 12.72 -38.03
C ARG A 6 -22.32 11.58 -38.84
N TRP A 7 -23.30 10.87 -38.27
CA TRP A 7 -24.11 9.82 -38.94
C TRP A 7 -25.51 9.78 -38.28
N LYS A 8 -26.63 9.47 -38.96
CA LYS A 8 -27.03 9.53 -40.38
C LYS A 8 -28.57 9.54 -40.46
N LYS A 9 -29.17 10.11 -41.52
CA LYS A 9 -30.62 9.98 -41.81
C LYS A 9 -30.98 8.55 -42.25
N ARG A 10 -32.24 8.14 -42.00
CA ARG A 10 -33.01 7.21 -42.85
C ARG A 10 -34.44 7.73 -43.00
N ALA A 11 -35.08 7.37 -44.12
CA ALA A 11 -36.48 7.63 -44.43
C ALA A 11 -37.07 6.35 -45.04
N ALA A 12 -38.40 6.22 -45.02
CA ALA A 12 -39.13 5.13 -45.66
C ALA A 12 -40.47 5.63 -46.22
N VAL A 13 -40.91 5.06 -47.34
CA VAL A 13 -42.15 5.35 -48.04
C VAL A 13 -42.75 4.01 -48.49
N VAL A 14 -44.05 3.79 -48.26
CA VAL A 14 -44.84 2.66 -48.79
C VAL A 14 -46.24 3.19 -49.16
N LEU A 15 -46.93 2.51 -50.09
CA LEU A 15 -48.07 3.02 -50.87
C LEU A 15 -49.40 2.28 -50.62
N THR A 16 -50.51 3.01 -50.78
CA THR A 16 -51.84 2.65 -51.35
C THR A 16 -52.45 1.24 -51.23
N VAL A 17 -53.77 1.20 -50.94
CA VAL A 17 -54.80 0.39 -51.65
C VAL A 17 -56.06 1.27 -51.85
N SER A 18 -56.97 0.93 -52.79
CA SER A 18 -58.09 1.79 -53.25
C SER A 18 -59.41 1.03 -53.51
N CYS A 19 -60.46 1.77 -53.91
CA CYS A 19 -61.79 1.31 -54.42
C CYS A 19 -62.78 0.82 -53.32
N VAL A 20 -64.11 0.74 -53.53
CA VAL A 20 -64.93 0.68 -54.77
C VAL A 20 -66.13 1.67 -54.74
N VAL A 21 -66.67 2.00 -55.92
CA VAL A 21 -67.83 2.90 -56.17
C VAL A 21 -69.10 2.11 -56.51
N PHE A 22 -70.29 2.67 -56.19
CA PHE A 22 -71.55 2.37 -56.88
C PHE A 22 -72.33 3.67 -57.16
N ILE A 23 -73.04 3.73 -58.30
CA ILE A 23 -73.78 4.92 -58.78
C ILE A 23 -75.17 4.50 -59.29
N LEU A 24 -76.21 5.17 -58.78
CA LEU A 24 -77.51 5.51 -59.38
C LEU A 24 -78.10 6.68 -58.56
N ASP A 25 -78.74 7.71 -59.10
CA ASP A 25 -78.82 8.17 -60.50
C ASP A 25 -79.14 9.69 -60.55
N VAL A 26 -79.37 10.25 -61.75
CA VAL A 26 -79.68 11.67 -62.06
C VAL A 26 -80.82 11.71 -63.12
N PRO A 27 -81.38 12.87 -63.61
CA PRO A 27 -80.99 14.30 -63.50
C PRO A 27 -82.19 15.18 -63.01
N VAL A 28 -82.31 16.52 -63.14
CA VAL A 28 -81.61 17.59 -63.90
C VAL A 28 -81.49 18.85 -63.03
N GLY A 29 -80.33 19.54 -63.07
CA GLY A 29 -80.10 20.79 -62.32
C GLY A 29 -79.08 21.77 -62.94
N MET A 30 -78.73 21.59 -64.21
CA MET A 30 -77.80 22.41 -65.02
C MET A 30 -76.33 22.54 -64.53
N VAL A 31 -75.42 22.50 -65.51
CA VAL A 31 -73.96 22.31 -65.41
C VAL A 31 -73.37 23.33 -66.43
N PRO A 32 -72.27 24.08 -66.14
CA PRO A 32 -70.96 23.46 -65.96
C PRO A 32 -69.99 24.05 -64.92
N MET A 33 -69.05 23.19 -64.50
CA MET A 33 -67.79 23.60 -63.87
C MET A 33 -66.86 24.31 -64.87
N LEU A 34 -65.93 25.11 -64.33
CA LEU A 34 -64.67 25.41 -64.99
C LEU A 34 -63.54 25.53 -63.96
N SER A 35 -62.42 24.88 -64.27
CA SER A 35 -61.06 25.13 -63.76
C SER A 35 -60.83 25.20 -62.25
N SER A 36 -60.28 24.12 -61.70
CA SER A 36 -59.43 24.19 -60.50
C SER A 36 -58.14 24.99 -60.80
N HIS A 37 -58.19 26.31 -60.62
CA HIS A 37 -56.99 27.08 -60.30
C HIS A 37 -56.93 27.20 -58.77
N THR A 38 -55.93 26.58 -58.14
CA THR A 38 -55.53 26.93 -56.77
C THR A 38 -54.84 28.28 -56.82
N VAL A 39 -55.64 29.35 -56.80
CA VAL A 39 -55.16 30.74 -56.75
C VAL A 39 -54.43 30.93 -55.42
N ALA A 40 -53.16 31.37 -55.47
CA ALA A 40 -52.37 31.69 -54.28
C ALA A 40 -52.62 33.14 -53.80
N GLU A 41 -53.89 33.52 -53.82
CA GLU A 41 -54.50 34.78 -53.39
C GLU A 41 -55.87 34.36 -52.80
N THR A 42 -56.39 34.84 -51.68
CA THR A 42 -56.27 36.19 -51.12
C THR A 42 -56.32 36.20 -49.56
N THR A 43 -55.30 35.68 -48.86
CA THR A 43 -55.21 35.83 -47.37
C THR A 43 -55.28 37.30 -46.93
N ASP A 44 -54.78 38.20 -47.77
CA ASP A 44 -54.76 39.64 -47.55
C ASP A 44 -56.14 40.31 -47.49
N GLN A 45 -57.22 39.58 -47.84
CA GLN A 45 -58.61 40.02 -47.70
C GLN A 45 -59.31 39.45 -46.45
N GLU A 46 -58.67 38.53 -45.71
CA GLU A 46 -59.25 37.99 -44.47
C GLU A 46 -59.25 39.06 -43.37
N PRO A 47 -60.38 39.27 -42.65
CA PRO A 47 -60.45 40.21 -41.55
C PRO A 47 -59.64 39.72 -40.34
N VAL A 48 -58.95 40.64 -39.68
CA VAL A 48 -58.17 40.35 -38.46
C VAL A 48 -59.08 40.43 -37.24
N LEU A 49 -59.05 39.39 -36.41
CA LEU A 49 -59.67 39.38 -35.10
C LEU A 49 -58.74 40.06 -34.09
N PHE A 50 -59.25 41.07 -33.38
CA PHE A 50 -58.59 41.67 -32.22
C PHE A 50 -59.30 41.22 -30.95
N LEU A 51 -58.54 40.78 -29.95
CA LEU A 51 -59.08 40.45 -28.63
C LEU A 51 -59.16 41.66 -27.69
N ASP A 52 -58.56 42.79 -28.10
CA ASP A 52 -58.60 44.07 -27.40
C ASP A 52 -59.14 45.16 -28.35
N GLN A 53 -60.30 45.73 -28.00
CA GLN A 53 -60.97 46.75 -28.82
C GLN A 53 -60.22 48.09 -28.82
N ASN A 54 -59.41 48.36 -27.79
CA ASN A 54 -58.59 49.57 -27.73
C ASN A 54 -57.38 49.45 -28.67
N LEU A 55 -56.81 48.24 -28.82
CA LEU A 55 -55.80 47.94 -29.82
C LEU A 55 -56.38 48.08 -31.24
N GLU A 56 -57.56 47.51 -31.51
CA GLU A 56 -58.24 47.71 -32.80
C GLU A 56 -58.40 49.21 -33.09
N TRP A 57 -58.86 50.01 -32.11
CA TRP A 57 -59.00 51.45 -32.31
C TRP A 57 -57.67 52.11 -32.65
N GLU A 58 -56.58 51.91 -31.89
CA GLU A 58 -55.31 52.60 -32.19
C GLU A 58 -54.76 52.22 -33.57
N ILE A 59 -55.02 51.01 -34.05
CA ILE A 59 -54.69 50.60 -35.43
C ILE A 59 -55.55 51.34 -36.45
N ARG A 60 -56.88 51.47 -36.22
CA ARG A 60 -57.79 52.25 -37.06
C ARG A 60 -57.41 53.72 -37.14
N ASP A 61 -57.05 54.30 -36.00
CA ASP A 61 -56.64 55.69 -35.82
C ASP A 61 -55.31 55.94 -36.57
N THR A 62 -54.33 55.06 -36.39
CA THR A 62 -53.02 55.10 -37.07
C THR A 62 -53.15 54.96 -38.59
N LEU A 63 -53.92 53.99 -39.08
CA LEU A 63 -54.13 53.75 -40.51
C LEU A 63 -55.17 54.68 -41.15
N HIS A 64 -55.91 55.46 -40.34
CA HIS A 64 -57.04 56.30 -40.76
C HIS A 64 -58.20 55.51 -41.41
N ILE A 65 -58.45 54.27 -40.96
CA ILE A 65 -59.42 53.32 -41.55
C ILE A 65 -60.61 53.11 -40.61
N TYR A 66 -61.74 53.73 -40.96
CA TYR A 66 -62.97 53.75 -40.17
C TYR A 66 -64.12 53.05 -40.91
N GLY A 67 -64.93 52.27 -40.19
CA GLY A 67 -66.16 51.65 -40.70
C GLY A 67 -65.97 50.39 -41.57
N THR A 68 -64.77 50.10 -42.08
CA THR A 68 -64.45 48.86 -42.81
C THR A 68 -63.71 47.85 -41.93
N PRO A 69 -63.73 46.53 -42.24
CA PRO A 69 -62.87 45.56 -41.58
C PRO A 69 -61.39 45.86 -41.83
N ILE A 70 -60.55 45.71 -40.80
CA ILE A 70 -59.09 45.63 -40.98
C ILE A 70 -58.77 44.23 -41.49
N THR A 71 -58.13 44.11 -42.64
CA THR A 71 -57.69 42.81 -43.19
C THR A 71 -56.20 42.56 -42.95
N GLN A 72 -55.74 41.33 -43.14
CA GLN A 72 -54.31 40.99 -43.06
C GLN A 72 -53.47 41.82 -44.04
N GLY A 73 -53.99 42.13 -45.23
CA GLY A 73 -53.33 43.01 -46.21
C GLY A 73 -53.26 44.48 -45.76
N VAL A 74 -54.26 44.94 -45.01
CA VAL A 74 -54.26 46.28 -44.37
C VAL A 74 -53.23 46.33 -43.23
N MET A 75 -53.10 45.29 -42.41
CA MET A 75 -52.11 45.24 -41.33
C MET A 75 -50.67 45.38 -41.82
N LYS A 76 -50.35 44.91 -43.03
CA LYS A 76 -49.04 45.10 -43.67
C LYS A 76 -48.70 46.56 -43.99
N GLN A 77 -49.61 47.51 -43.81
CA GLN A 77 -49.34 48.95 -43.96
C GLN A 77 -48.75 49.58 -42.68
N LEU A 78 -48.86 48.92 -41.52
CA LEU A 78 -48.25 49.39 -40.28
C LEU A 78 -46.73 49.27 -40.34
N THR A 79 -46.04 50.39 -40.11
CA THR A 79 -44.58 50.48 -39.93
C THR A 79 -44.20 51.09 -38.57
N ASP A 80 -45.04 51.96 -38.01
CA ASP A 80 -44.89 52.55 -36.68
C ASP A 80 -46.25 52.51 -35.97
N LEU A 81 -46.28 52.02 -34.73
CA LEU A 81 -47.49 51.94 -33.90
C LEU A 81 -47.18 52.41 -32.46
N ARG A 82 -48.01 53.31 -31.93
CA ARG A 82 -47.82 53.95 -30.62
C ARG A 82 -49.10 53.88 -29.80
N LEU A 83 -49.14 52.92 -28.87
CA LEU A 83 -50.27 52.63 -27.99
C LEU A 83 -50.27 53.55 -26.76
N ASN A 84 -49.98 54.85 -26.95
CA ASN A 84 -49.59 55.77 -25.87
C ASN A 84 -50.69 56.78 -25.47
N ARG A 85 -51.97 56.51 -25.78
CA ARG A 85 -53.09 57.44 -25.50
C ARG A 85 -53.96 57.09 -24.28
N GLY A 86 -53.49 56.27 -23.35
CA GLY A 86 -54.21 55.99 -22.10
C GLY A 86 -55.26 54.87 -22.17
N ARG A 87 -55.33 54.09 -23.25
CA ARG A 87 -56.49 53.22 -23.56
C ARG A 87 -56.48 51.81 -22.94
N THR A 88 -55.68 51.58 -21.90
CA THR A 88 -55.66 50.32 -21.13
C THR A 88 -55.60 49.05 -22.00
N ILE A 89 -54.67 49.02 -22.98
CA ILE A 89 -54.48 47.86 -23.86
C ILE A 89 -53.75 46.76 -23.08
N SER A 90 -54.23 45.52 -23.21
CA SER A 90 -53.75 44.37 -22.42
C SER A 90 -53.42 43.12 -23.24
N ASN A 91 -53.95 43.03 -24.46
CA ASN A 91 -53.73 41.90 -25.37
C ASN A 91 -53.29 42.42 -26.75
N LEU A 92 -52.29 41.77 -27.34
CA LEU A 92 -51.68 42.13 -28.63
C LEU A 92 -52.14 41.27 -29.82
N GLU A 93 -53.09 40.36 -29.59
CA GLU A 93 -53.66 39.49 -30.63
C GLU A 93 -54.24 40.31 -31.79
N GLY A 94 -53.80 39.98 -33.00
CA GLY A 94 -54.01 40.73 -34.24
C GLY A 94 -52.73 41.40 -34.77
N LEU A 95 -51.73 41.70 -33.92
CA LEU A 95 -50.47 42.30 -34.38
C LEU A 95 -49.56 41.35 -35.16
N GLN A 96 -49.76 40.03 -35.11
CA GLN A 96 -48.95 39.07 -35.88
C GLN A 96 -49.04 39.28 -37.41
N TYR A 97 -50.11 39.92 -37.88
CA TYR A 97 -50.29 40.27 -39.29
C TYR A 97 -49.61 41.59 -39.70
N ALA A 98 -49.08 42.37 -38.74
CA ALA A 98 -48.37 43.62 -38.98
C ALA A 98 -46.91 43.39 -39.45
N THR A 99 -46.69 42.51 -40.44
CA THR A 99 -45.36 41.99 -40.82
C THR A 99 -44.37 43.01 -41.39
N ASN A 100 -44.75 44.29 -41.46
CA ASN A 100 -43.91 45.43 -41.85
C ASN A 100 -43.60 46.40 -40.69
N LEU A 101 -44.09 46.12 -39.48
CA LEU A 101 -43.89 46.96 -38.28
C LEU A 101 -42.38 47.04 -37.94
N GLN A 102 -41.90 48.26 -37.71
CA GLN A 102 -40.52 48.61 -37.36
C GLN A 102 -40.45 49.19 -35.95
N THR A 103 -41.36 50.11 -35.61
CA THR A 103 -41.50 50.70 -34.27
C THR A 103 -42.77 50.20 -33.57
N LEU A 104 -42.64 49.68 -32.35
CA LEU A 104 -43.76 49.52 -31.42
C LEU A 104 -43.47 50.22 -30.08
N ILE A 105 -44.31 51.20 -29.73
CA ILE A 105 -44.30 51.85 -28.42
C ILE A 105 -45.58 51.45 -27.68
N ALA A 106 -45.42 50.63 -26.63
CA ALA A 106 -46.50 49.95 -25.94
C ALA A 106 -46.28 49.99 -24.41
N ASN A 107 -45.94 51.17 -23.89
CA ASN A 107 -45.60 51.40 -22.49
C ASN A 107 -46.82 51.23 -21.56
N GLY A 108 -46.65 50.55 -20.42
CA GLY A 108 -47.70 50.38 -19.40
C GLY A 108 -47.90 51.59 -18.48
N GLY A 109 -46.88 52.44 -18.33
CA GLY A 109 -46.98 53.72 -17.56
C GLY A 109 -47.99 54.74 -18.11
N LEU A 110 -48.70 54.41 -19.19
CA LEU A 110 -49.85 55.13 -19.73
C LEU A 110 -51.11 54.24 -19.72
N GLY A 111 -51.27 53.43 -18.68
CA GLY A 111 -52.45 52.62 -18.38
C GLY A 111 -52.52 51.26 -19.07
N ASN A 112 -51.63 50.94 -20.01
CA ASN A 112 -51.59 49.61 -20.62
C ASN A 112 -51.10 48.55 -19.63
N ASP A 113 -51.52 47.31 -19.84
CA ASP A 113 -51.15 46.16 -19.01
C ASP A 113 -50.97 44.92 -19.88
N ILE A 114 -49.99 44.99 -20.78
CA ILE A 114 -49.67 43.93 -21.74
C ILE A 114 -48.98 42.78 -21.00
N ARG A 115 -49.59 41.60 -21.04
CA ARG A 115 -49.10 40.40 -20.32
C ARG A 115 -48.51 39.33 -21.21
N ASP A 116 -48.79 39.38 -22.51
CA ASP A 116 -48.24 38.48 -23.52
C ASP A 116 -47.75 39.27 -24.74
N ILE A 117 -46.56 38.92 -25.22
CA ILE A 117 -45.93 39.45 -26.42
C ILE A 117 -45.74 38.38 -27.50
N SER A 118 -46.30 37.17 -27.32
CA SER A 118 -46.26 36.09 -28.32
C SER A 118 -46.82 36.48 -29.70
N PRO A 119 -47.83 37.37 -29.87
CA PRO A 119 -48.26 37.86 -31.18
C PRO A 119 -47.16 38.64 -31.94
N LEU A 120 -46.12 39.12 -31.25
CA LEU A 120 -45.01 39.86 -31.86
C LEU A 120 -43.88 38.96 -32.39
N ALA A 121 -43.86 37.67 -32.04
CA ALA A 121 -42.72 36.75 -32.26
C ALA A 121 -42.22 36.71 -33.71
N HIS A 122 -43.12 36.83 -34.69
CA HIS A 122 -42.78 36.74 -36.12
C HIS A 122 -42.50 38.09 -36.79
N LEU A 123 -42.52 39.21 -36.04
CA LEU A 123 -42.30 40.56 -36.56
C LEU A 123 -40.79 40.85 -36.72
N THR A 124 -40.14 40.10 -37.61
CA THR A 124 -38.68 40.14 -37.86
C THR A 124 -38.15 41.46 -38.46
N LYS A 125 -39.04 42.42 -38.76
CA LYS A 125 -38.69 43.80 -39.16
C LYS A 125 -38.73 44.81 -38.02
N LEU A 126 -39.23 44.43 -36.85
CA LEU A 126 -39.31 45.30 -35.68
C LEU A 126 -37.90 45.59 -35.17
N ASP A 127 -37.47 46.86 -35.19
CA ASP A 127 -36.15 47.27 -34.72
C ASP A 127 -36.18 48.09 -33.43
N PHE A 128 -37.33 48.70 -33.10
CA PHE A 128 -37.60 49.37 -31.83
C PHE A 128 -38.83 48.77 -31.13
N LEU A 129 -38.64 48.25 -29.92
CA LEU A 129 -39.70 47.75 -29.04
C LEU A 129 -39.59 48.38 -27.65
N ASN A 130 -40.65 49.07 -27.23
CA ASN A 130 -40.77 49.60 -25.88
C ASN A 130 -42.04 49.08 -25.19
N LEU A 131 -41.83 48.39 -24.08
CA LEU A 131 -42.81 47.73 -23.21
C LEU A 131 -42.70 48.24 -21.77
N THR A 132 -41.98 49.33 -21.51
CA THR A 132 -41.69 49.79 -20.14
C THR A 132 -42.95 50.15 -19.35
N GLY A 133 -43.00 49.71 -18.10
CA GLY A 133 -44.13 49.94 -17.18
C GLY A 133 -45.29 48.96 -17.30
N ASN A 134 -45.19 47.87 -18.07
CA ASN A 134 -46.19 46.80 -18.06
C ASN A 134 -45.92 45.86 -16.88
N GLU A 135 -46.37 46.27 -15.69
CA GLU A 135 -46.01 45.65 -14.40
C GLU A 135 -46.33 44.14 -14.30
N HIS A 136 -47.26 43.61 -15.11
CA HIS A 136 -47.59 42.17 -15.15
C HIS A 136 -46.93 41.39 -16.29
N LEU A 137 -46.05 41.99 -17.09
CA LEU A 137 -45.28 41.30 -18.13
C LEU A 137 -44.11 40.52 -17.51
N SER A 138 -44.18 39.20 -17.51
CA SER A 138 -43.11 38.33 -16.98
C SER A 138 -42.50 37.38 -18.03
N ASP A 139 -43.28 36.94 -19.01
CA ASP A 139 -42.81 36.07 -20.09
C ASP A 139 -42.37 36.88 -21.32
N VAL A 140 -41.06 36.94 -21.55
CA VAL A 140 -40.46 37.60 -22.71
C VAL A 140 -39.80 36.63 -23.70
N ARG A 141 -40.17 35.33 -23.66
CA ARG A 141 -39.58 34.30 -24.54
C ARG A 141 -39.75 34.59 -26.04
N ALA A 142 -40.76 35.35 -26.44
CA ALA A 142 -40.97 35.77 -27.83
C ALA A 142 -39.79 36.57 -28.40
N LEU A 143 -39.10 37.37 -27.57
CA LEU A 143 -37.97 38.22 -28.00
C LEU A 143 -36.92 37.44 -28.79
N ALA A 144 -36.61 36.21 -28.36
CA ALA A 144 -35.61 35.32 -28.98
C ALA A 144 -35.85 35.01 -30.47
N THR A 145 -37.06 35.29 -31.00
CA THR A 145 -37.41 35.09 -32.41
C THR A 145 -37.47 36.38 -33.24
N MET A 146 -37.40 37.54 -32.58
CA MET A 146 -37.61 38.86 -33.19
C MET A 146 -36.29 39.45 -33.70
N THR A 147 -35.69 38.80 -34.71
CA THR A 147 -34.29 39.02 -35.15
C THR A 147 -33.95 40.41 -35.70
N GLY A 148 -34.93 41.29 -35.91
CA GLY A 148 -34.73 42.68 -36.36
C GLY A 148 -34.37 43.66 -35.24
N LEU A 149 -34.58 43.27 -33.97
CA LEU A 149 -34.51 44.17 -32.83
C LEU A 149 -33.12 44.78 -32.63
N LYS A 150 -33.09 46.12 -32.52
CA LYS A 150 -31.92 46.94 -32.17
C LYS A 150 -32.06 47.56 -30.79
N ILE A 151 -33.27 47.94 -30.41
CA ILE A 151 -33.57 48.60 -29.14
C ILE A 151 -34.75 47.89 -28.48
N VAL A 152 -34.52 47.32 -27.30
CA VAL A 152 -35.55 46.73 -26.43
C VAL A 152 -35.55 47.46 -25.10
N ARG A 153 -36.73 47.98 -24.71
CA ARG A 153 -36.99 48.56 -23.40
C ARG A 153 -38.13 47.79 -22.75
N ALA A 154 -37.83 47.08 -21.67
CA ALA A 154 -38.77 46.29 -20.86
C ALA A 154 -38.49 46.49 -19.36
N SER A 155 -38.04 47.70 -19.00
CA SER A 155 -37.90 48.15 -17.61
C SER A 155 -39.26 48.31 -16.93
N GLU A 156 -39.33 48.16 -15.61
CA GLU A 156 -40.56 48.28 -14.81
C GLU A 156 -41.63 47.28 -15.28
N CYS A 157 -41.26 46.00 -15.22
CA CYS A 157 -42.07 44.83 -15.57
C CYS A 157 -41.85 43.73 -14.49
N ALA A 158 -42.40 42.53 -14.68
CA ALA A 158 -42.23 41.38 -13.78
C ALA A 158 -41.30 40.30 -14.35
N ILE A 159 -40.27 40.68 -15.13
CA ILE A 159 -39.39 39.74 -15.81
C ILE A 159 -38.44 39.11 -14.79
N GLN A 160 -38.49 37.78 -14.66
CA GLN A 160 -37.58 37.00 -13.82
C GLN A 160 -36.49 36.28 -14.61
N GLN A 161 -36.76 35.99 -15.88
CA GLN A 161 -35.92 35.17 -16.75
C GLN A 161 -35.92 35.75 -18.17
N VAL A 162 -34.73 35.95 -18.73
CA VAL A 162 -34.52 36.43 -20.11
C VAL A 162 -34.10 35.23 -20.96
N PRO A 163 -34.70 34.99 -22.14
CA PRO A 163 -34.31 33.87 -23.00
C PRO A 163 -32.92 34.07 -23.61
N ASP A 164 -32.39 33.03 -24.26
CA ASP A 164 -31.25 33.14 -25.17
C ASP A 164 -31.58 34.16 -26.29
N LEU A 165 -30.84 35.28 -26.34
CA LEU A 165 -31.01 36.35 -27.33
C LEU A 165 -29.99 36.25 -28.48
N SER A 166 -29.31 35.11 -28.65
CA SER A 166 -28.26 34.92 -29.66
C SER A 166 -28.73 35.11 -31.10
N ALA A 167 -30.04 35.08 -31.38
CA ALA A 167 -30.60 35.38 -32.69
C ALA A 167 -30.69 36.89 -33.01
N LEU A 168 -30.67 37.77 -32.01
CA LEU A 168 -30.86 39.22 -32.15
C LEU A 168 -29.52 39.91 -32.47
N LYS A 169 -28.89 39.54 -33.59
CA LYS A 169 -27.55 40.01 -33.99
C LYS A 169 -27.43 41.51 -34.36
N GLN A 170 -28.48 42.29 -34.10
CA GLN A 170 -28.49 43.75 -34.24
C GLN A 170 -28.81 44.48 -32.93
N LEU A 171 -28.99 43.77 -31.81
CA LEU A 171 -29.38 44.36 -30.53
C LEU A 171 -28.26 45.24 -29.99
N GLU A 172 -28.50 46.55 -29.95
CA GLU A 172 -27.56 47.58 -29.48
C GLU A 172 -27.92 48.10 -28.08
N ILE A 173 -29.20 48.13 -27.72
CA ILE A 173 -29.69 48.64 -26.43
C ILE A 173 -30.69 47.66 -25.83
N LEU A 174 -30.41 47.20 -24.61
CA LEU A 174 -31.31 46.38 -23.80
C LEU A 174 -31.47 47.00 -22.41
N SER A 175 -32.68 47.49 -22.12
CA SER A 175 -33.02 48.09 -20.82
C SER A 175 -34.10 47.26 -20.14
N MET A 176 -33.76 46.66 -19.00
CA MET A 176 -34.62 45.83 -18.14
C MET A 176 -34.47 46.26 -16.66
N ILE A 177 -34.35 47.57 -16.43
CA ILE A 177 -34.24 48.19 -15.11
C ILE A 177 -35.53 47.92 -14.30
N ARG A 178 -35.44 47.69 -12.98
CA ARG A 178 -36.61 47.39 -12.13
C ARG A 178 -37.41 46.19 -12.64
N ASN A 179 -36.78 45.02 -12.56
CA ASN A 179 -37.37 43.72 -12.81
C ASN A 179 -36.97 42.78 -11.66
N GLN A 180 -37.11 41.46 -11.84
CA GLN A 180 -36.83 40.42 -10.85
C GLN A 180 -35.79 39.43 -11.41
N ILE A 181 -34.87 39.91 -12.26
CA ILE A 181 -33.89 39.07 -12.96
C ILE A 181 -32.83 38.59 -11.98
N GLN A 182 -32.70 37.27 -11.83
CA GLN A 182 -31.75 36.64 -10.91
C GLN A 182 -30.45 36.18 -11.60
N SER A 183 -30.49 35.95 -12.91
CA SER A 183 -29.31 35.54 -13.71
C SER A 183 -29.10 36.45 -14.92
N ALA A 184 -27.82 36.74 -15.20
CA ALA A 184 -27.37 37.47 -16.37
C ALA A 184 -26.99 36.55 -17.55
N ASP A 185 -27.26 35.24 -17.53
CA ASP A 185 -26.78 34.24 -18.54
C ASP A 185 -26.94 34.67 -20.01
N PHE A 186 -28.02 35.39 -20.33
CA PHE A 186 -28.29 35.92 -21.68
C PHE A 186 -27.25 36.96 -22.15
N ALA A 187 -26.47 37.57 -21.26
CA ALA A 187 -25.44 38.58 -21.56
C ALA A 187 -24.40 38.07 -22.56
N ALA A 188 -23.94 36.84 -22.39
CA ALA A 188 -23.01 36.17 -23.31
C ALA A 188 -23.60 35.98 -24.73
N THR A 189 -24.91 36.09 -24.90
CA THR A 189 -25.61 35.87 -26.18
C THR A 189 -25.75 37.14 -27.03
N VAL A 190 -25.73 38.32 -26.40
CA VAL A 190 -25.91 39.65 -27.03
C VAL A 190 -24.59 40.35 -27.40
N SER A 191 -23.45 39.82 -26.95
CA SER A 191 -22.12 40.27 -27.40
C SER A 191 -21.88 39.85 -28.88
N PRO A 192 -21.22 40.68 -29.72
CA PRO A 192 -20.66 42.00 -29.46
C PRO A 192 -21.50 43.15 -30.06
N SER A 193 -22.81 42.96 -30.30
CA SER A 193 -23.65 44.02 -30.89
C SER A 193 -24.15 45.03 -29.86
N ILE A 194 -24.27 44.60 -28.60
CA ILE A 194 -24.73 45.42 -27.48
C ILE A 194 -23.79 46.62 -27.25
N LYS A 195 -24.38 47.76 -26.89
CA LYS A 195 -23.70 49.02 -26.57
C LYS A 195 -24.18 49.60 -25.25
N GLU A 196 -25.45 49.36 -24.89
CA GLU A 196 -26.00 49.67 -23.58
C GLU A 196 -26.80 48.47 -23.03
N LEU A 197 -26.38 47.96 -21.88
CA LEU A 197 -27.07 46.92 -21.11
C LEU A 197 -27.41 47.46 -19.71
N SER A 198 -28.70 47.68 -19.46
CA SER A 198 -29.16 48.30 -18.21
C SER A 198 -30.04 47.33 -17.41
N LEU A 199 -29.47 46.80 -16.33
CA LEU A 199 -30.02 45.78 -15.42
C LEU A 199 -30.06 46.25 -13.96
N SER A 200 -29.94 47.56 -13.72
CA SER A 200 -30.09 48.15 -12.38
C SER A 200 -31.46 47.83 -11.75
N TYR A 201 -31.55 47.68 -10.43
CA TYR A 201 -32.73 47.23 -9.69
C TYR A 201 -33.24 45.85 -10.18
N ASN A 202 -32.45 44.81 -9.89
CA ASN A 202 -32.76 43.41 -10.13
C ASN A 202 -32.20 42.55 -8.97
N GLU A 203 -32.22 41.23 -9.09
CA GLU A 203 -31.81 40.26 -8.06
C GLU A 203 -30.51 39.53 -8.46
N ILE A 204 -29.66 40.13 -9.32
CA ILE A 204 -28.46 39.49 -9.87
C ILE A 204 -27.37 39.40 -8.78
N SER A 205 -26.87 38.20 -8.51
CA SER A 205 -25.74 37.97 -7.60
C SER A 205 -24.44 37.60 -8.32
N ASP A 206 -24.52 36.86 -9.43
CA ASP A 206 -23.37 36.51 -10.27
C ASP A 206 -23.25 37.44 -11.48
N ALA A 207 -22.14 38.17 -11.55
CA ALA A 207 -21.79 39.02 -12.68
C ALA A 207 -21.03 38.29 -13.80
N SER A 208 -20.59 37.04 -13.59
CA SER A 208 -19.70 36.32 -14.51
C SER A 208 -20.22 36.14 -15.94
N PRO A 209 -21.53 36.03 -16.24
CA PRO A 209 -22.02 35.99 -17.62
C PRO A 209 -21.73 37.27 -18.44
N LEU A 210 -21.43 38.39 -17.78
CA LEU A 210 -21.14 39.68 -18.41
C LEU A 210 -19.67 39.78 -18.88
N ALA A 211 -18.79 38.86 -18.50
CA ALA A 211 -17.34 38.88 -18.78
C ALA A 211 -16.98 38.95 -20.28
N GLY A 212 -17.87 38.48 -21.17
CA GLY A 212 -17.71 38.51 -22.62
C GLY A 212 -18.33 39.74 -23.31
N ILE A 213 -18.81 40.73 -22.56
CA ILE A 213 -19.26 42.02 -23.10
C ILE A 213 -18.07 42.99 -23.11
N HIS A 214 -17.94 43.77 -24.19
CA HIS A 214 -16.85 44.73 -24.40
C HIS A 214 -17.40 46.03 -25.01
N ASN A 215 -16.70 47.14 -24.84
CA ASN A 215 -17.00 48.45 -25.43
C ASN A 215 -18.44 48.97 -25.17
N SER A 216 -19.05 48.56 -24.06
CA SER A 216 -20.45 48.83 -23.71
C SER A 216 -20.59 49.70 -22.46
N LYS A 217 -21.74 50.35 -22.29
CA LYS A 217 -22.21 50.79 -20.98
C LYS A 217 -23.02 49.66 -20.32
N ILE A 218 -22.66 49.31 -19.09
CA ILE A 218 -23.33 48.29 -18.28
C ILE A 218 -23.78 48.94 -16.97
N THR A 219 -25.07 48.84 -16.62
CA THR A 219 -25.59 49.31 -15.32
C THR A 219 -26.19 48.16 -14.52
N LEU A 220 -25.71 48.00 -13.29
CA LEU A 220 -25.99 46.91 -12.34
C LEU A 220 -26.34 47.47 -10.95
N ASN A 221 -26.65 48.77 -10.86
CA ASN A 221 -26.89 49.47 -9.59
C ASN A 221 -28.06 48.82 -8.84
N VAL A 222 -27.92 48.61 -7.53
CA VAL A 222 -28.92 47.91 -6.69
C VAL A 222 -29.23 46.49 -7.22
N ASN A 223 -28.24 45.61 -7.03
CA ASN A 223 -28.31 44.16 -7.20
C ASN A 223 -27.65 43.49 -5.97
N HIS A 224 -27.21 42.24 -6.07
CA HIS A 224 -26.60 41.44 -4.99
C HIS A 224 -25.13 41.05 -5.26
N ILE A 225 -24.42 41.82 -6.10
CA ILE A 225 -23.09 41.45 -6.62
C ILE A 225 -21.99 41.67 -5.56
N LEU A 226 -21.10 40.69 -5.40
CA LEU A 226 -19.92 40.72 -4.51
C LEU A 226 -18.57 40.66 -5.25
N ASP A 227 -18.58 40.23 -6.52
CA ASP A 227 -17.39 40.03 -7.34
C ASP A 227 -17.62 40.62 -8.73
N THR A 228 -16.67 41.44 -9.17
CA THR A 228 -16.63 42.10 -10.48
C THR A 228 -15.30 41.87 -11.21
N SER A 229 -14.41 41.05 -10.64
CA SER A 229 -13.03 40.82 -11.10
C SER A 229 -12.93 40.22 -12.51
N MET A 230 -13.98 39.58 -12.98
CA MET A 230 -14.09 38.98 -14.32
C MET A 230 -14.67 39.91 -15.39
N LEU A 231 -15.09 41.13 -15.02
CA LEU A 231 -15.64 42.10 -15.96
C LEU A 231 -14.52 42.85 -16.68
N ASP A 232 -14.66 43.05 -18.01
CA ASP A 232 -13.78 43.95 -18.77
C ASP A 232 -14.12 45.41 -18.44
N TRP A 233 -13.57 45.90 -17.33
CA TRP A 233 -13.66 47.30 -16.91
C TRP A 233 -12.73 48.23 -17.71
N GLU A 234 -11.79 47.70 -18.51
CA GLU A 234 -10.91 48.52 -19.35
C GLU A 234 -11.68 49.09 -20.55
N SER A 235 -12.55 48.28 -21.19
CA SER A 235 -13.36 48.71 -22.34
C SER A 235 -14.82 49.07 -22.01
N ASN A 236 -15.41 48.60 -20.92
CA ASN A 236 -16.80 48.91 -20.56
C ASN A 236 -16.92 50.02 -19.51
N THR A 237 -17.91 50.89 -19.66
CA THR A 237 -18.37 51.77 -18.56
C THR A 237 -19.27 50.97 -17.64
N ILE A 238 -18.89 50.78 -16.37
CA ILE A 238 -19.58 49.90 -15.42
C ILE A 238 -20.06 50.70 -14.20
N GLU A 239 -21.37 50.74 -14.02
CA GLU A 239 -22.04 51.29 -12.84
C GLU A 239 -22.62 50.16 -11.99
N SER A 240 -21.98 49.84 -10.85
CA SER A 240 -22.40 48.77 -9.93
C SER A 240 -22.57 49.29 -8.49
N TYR A 241 -23.14 50.48 -8.34
CA TYR A 241 -23.36 51.14 -7.06
C TYR A 241 -24.47 50.50 -6.21
N ALA A 242 -24.39 50.71 -4.89
CA ALA A 242 -25.44 50.40 -3.92
C ALA A 242 -25.97 48.95 -3.96
N GLN A 243 -25.09 47.96 -4.17
CA GLN A 243 -25.41 46.55 -3.97
C GLN A 243 -25.91 46.30 -2.54
N GLN A 244 -26.88 45.40 -2.38
CA GLN A 244 -27.50 45.06 -1.09
C GLN A 244 -27.41 43.56 -0.87
N ILE A 245 -26.52 43.10 0.00
CA ILE A 245 -26.28 41.66 0.22
C ILE A 245 -26.66 41.29 1.64
N THR A 246 -27.32 40.15 1.82
CA THR A 246 -27.46 39.48 3.12
C THR A 246 -26.80 38.12 3.04
N LEU A 247 -25.80 37.85 3.87
CA LEU A 247 -25.13 36.55 3.90
C LEU A 247 -26.00 35.50 4.61
N PRO A 248 -25.73 34.19 4.42
CA PRO A 248 -26.25 33.14 5.29
C PRO A 248 -25.91 33.40 6.77
N VAL A 249 -26.72 32.85 7.68
CA VAL A 249 -26.51 33.00 9.14
C VAL A 249 -25.17 32.40 9.56
N GLN A 250 -24.33 33.21 10.20
CA GLN A 250 -23.03 32.79 10.73
C GLN A 250 -23.19 32.28 12.17
N LYS A 251 -22.78 31.04 12.44
CA LYS A 251 -22.73 30.51 13.81
C LYS A 251 -21.46 30.95 14.51
N THR A 252 -21.56 31.33 15.78
CA THR A 252 -20.46 31.92 16.55
C THR A 252 -20.51 31.54 18.03
N GLY A 253 -19.35 31.57 18.70
CA GLY A 253 -19.29 31.69 20.16
C GLY A 253 -19.73 33.08 20.64
N PRO A 254 -20.02 33.26 21.95
CA PRO A 254 -20.46 34.54 22.50
C PRO A 254 -19.40 35.64 22.47
N SER A 255 -18.10 35.31 22.49
CA SER A 255 -17.04 36.32 22.64
C SER A 255 -16.69 37.07 21.35
N GLN A 256 -16.73 36.42 20.18
CA GLN A 256 -16.32 37.04 18.92
C GLN A 256 -16.88 36.33 17.67
N LEU A 257 -17.50 37.09 16.77
CA LEU A 257 -17.73 36.67 15.38
C LEU A 257 -16.51 37.04 14.51
N THR A 258 -16.08 36.11 13.65
CA THR A 258 -15.01 36.34 12.66
C THR A 258 -15.52 35.91 11.29
N LEU A 259 -15.28 36.72 10.25
CA LEU A 259 -15.76 36.48 8.87
C LEU A 259 -14.64 36.78 7.86
N ALA A 260 -14.32 35.84 6.97
CA ALA A 260 -13.44 36.10 5.84
C ALA A 260 -14.12 37.03 4.81
N ASN A 261 -13.38 37.99 4.26
CA ASN A 261 -13.95 39.00 3.36
C ASN A 261 -14.47 38.39 2.04
N PRO A 262 -15.78 38.49 1.73
CA PRO A 262 -16.36 37.90 0.54
C PRO A 262 -16.36 38.84 -0.68
N VAL A 263 -15.90 40.09 -0.55
CA VAL A 263 -15.95 41.09 -1.62
C VAL A 263 -14.63 41.12 -2.38
N LEU A 264 -14.68 41.02 -3.70
CA LEU A 264 -13.51 41.09 -4.58
C LEU A 264 -13.49 42.40 -5.39
N SER A 265 -12.29 42.96 -5.50
CA SER A 265 -11.94 44.10 -6.36
C SER A 265 -11.93 43.72 -7.85
N ILE A 266 -11.79 44.71 -8.74
CA ILE A 266 -11.52 44.49 -10.19
C ILE A 266 -10.26 43.66 -10.51
N ARG A 267 -9.46 43.29 -9.50
CA ARG A 267 -8.25 42.46 -9.65
C ARG A 267 -8.40 41.04 -9.10
N GLY A 268 -9.53 40.71 -8.49
CA GLY A 268 -9.71 39.46 -7.73
C GLY A 268 -9.01 39.47 -6.36
N GLU A 269 -8.45 40.61 -5.94
CA GLU A 269 -7.92 40.83 -4.59
C GLU A 269 -9.07 41.19 -3.64
N ALA A 270 -9.03 40.74 -2.38
CA ALA A 270 -10.09 41.00 -1.40
C ALA A 270 -10.20 42.51 -1.09
N LEU A 271 -11.34 43.12 -1.47
CA LEU A 271 -11.54 44.57 -1.43
C LEU A 271 -11.69 45.06 0.02
N PRO A 272 -10.81 45.93 0.54
CA PRO A 272 -10.96 46.46 1.89
C PRO A 272 -12.30 47.22 2.06
N PRO A 273 -12.96 47.10 3.23
CA PRO A 273 -14.23 47.77 3.47
C PRO A 273 -14.06 49.29 3.53
N TYR A 274 -15.06 50.00 3.02
CA TYR A 274 -15.19 51.44 3.20
C TYR A 274 -15.51 51.79 4.65
N ARG A 275 -16.38 51.00 5.30
CA ARG A 275 -16.69 51.10 6.72
C ARG A 275 -17.19 49.76 7.27
N VAL A 276 -16.72 49.40 8.46
CA VAL A 276 -17.29 48.31 9.27
C VAL A 276 -18.23 48.93 10.30
N GLU A 277 -19.42 48.36 10.47
CA GLU A 277 -20.41 48.79 11.45
C GLU A 277 -20.26 47.98 12.75
N ASP A 278 -21.12 48.27 13.73
CA ASP A 278 -21.29 47.43 14.94
C ASP A 278 -20.00 47.25 15.78
N ASN A 279 -19.10 48.23 15.69
CA ASN A 279 -17.75 48.25 16.29
C ASN A 279 -16.80 47.14 15.79
N GLY A 280 -17.06 46.58 14.61
CA GLY A 280 -16.17 45.62 13.97
C GLY A 280 -14.86 46.24 13.48
N ILE A 281 -13.86 45.39 13.32
CA ILE A 281 -12.52 45.73 12.84
C ILE A 281 -12.21 44.86 11.61
N TYR A 282 -11.56 45.42 10.60
CA TYR A 282 -11.00 44.67 9.48
C TYR A 282 -9.50 44.47 9.69
N GLN A 283 -9.06 43.21 9.72
CA GLN A 283 -7.66 42.83 9.80
C GLN A 283 -7.12 42.55 8.40
N GLU A 284 -6.48 43.56 7.81
CA GLU A 284 -6.05 43.53 6.40
C GLU A 284 -5.02 42.44 6.10
N ALA A 285 -4.16 42.07 7.06
CA ALA A 285 -3.16 41.01 6.90
C ALA A 285 -3.73 39.58 6.86
N SER A 286 -5.00 39.38 7.23
CA SER A 286 -5.72 38.10 7.18
C SER A 286 -6.98 38.16 6.31
N HIS A 287 -7.33 39.34 5.78
CA HIS A 287 -8.57 39.65 5.07
C HIS A 287 -9.84 39.24 5.86
N GLN A 288 -9.83 39.41 7.19
CA GLN A 288 -10.94 39.04 8.07
C GLN A 288 -11.59 40.25 8.74
N PHE A 289 -12.91 40.21 8.86
CA PHE A 289 -13.70 41.04 9.76
C PHE A 289 -13.80 40.37 11.13
N ILE A 290 -13.71 41.16 12.20
CA ILE A 290 -13.72 40.73 13.59
C ILE A 290 -14.69 41.62 14.37
N TRP A 291 -15.68 41.01 15.04
CA TRP A 291 -16.60 41.68 15.97
C TRP A 291 -16.51 41.04 17.36
N SER A 292 -15.65 41.60 18.23
CA SER A 292 -15.40 41.11 19.60
C SER A 292 -16.38 41.67 20.65
N THR A 293 -17.49 42.29 20.22
CA THR A 293 -18.58 42.76 21.10
C THR A 293 -19.94 42.51 20.45
N LEU A 294 -20.35 41.25 20.43
CA LEU A 294 -21.68 40.87 19.95
C LEU A 294 -22.79 41.34 20.91
N PRO A 295 -23.92 41.89 20.40
CA PRO A 295 -25.12 42.11 21.19
C PRO A 295 -25.55 40.85 21.96
N THR A 296 -26.00 41.02 23.21
CA THR A 296 -26.30 39.95 24.18
C THR A 296 -27.54 39.09 23.85
N GLN A 297 -28.08 39.18 22.64
CA GLN A 297 -29.16 38.33 22.16
C GLN A 297 -28.58 37.12 21.40
N PRO A 298 -29.21 35.93 21.48
CA PRO A 298 -28.70 34.71 20.83
C PRO A 298 -28.71 34.79 19.29
N THR A 299 -29.42 35.76 18.73
CA THR A 299 -29.45 36.05 17.29
C THR A 299 -29.35 37.54 17.05
N GLY A 300 -28.62 37.95 16.03
CA GLY A 300 -28.54 39.35 15.62
C GLY A 300 -28.03 39.49 14.19
N HIS A 301 -27.55 40.69 13.86
CA HIS A 301 -26.74 40.91 12.68
C HIS A 301 -25.63 41.91 13.00
N VAL A 302 -24.58 41.86 12.20
CA VAL A 302 -23.57 42.92 12.07
C VAL A 302 -23.48 43.32 10.60
N SER A 303 -22.83 44.43 10.28
CA SER A 303 -22.77 44.91 8.89
C SER A 303 -21.45 45.58 8.51
N PHE A 304 -21.20 45.69 7.21
CA PHE A 304 -20.11 46.47 6.64
C PHE A 304 -20.48 46.97 5.24
N SER A 305 -19.69 47.91 4.72
CA SER A 305 -19.84 48.49 3.39
C SER A 305 -18.52 48.53 2.64
N PHE A 306 -18.59 48.51 1.32
CA PHE A 306 -17.45 48.57 0.42
C PHE A 306 -17.66 49.65 -0.65
N TRP A 307 -16.56 50.19 -1.17
CA TRP A 307 -16.57 51.19 -2.24
C TRP A 307 -15.27 51.10 -3.04
N GLU A 308 -15.40 50.88 -4.35
CA GLU A 308 -14.31 50.91 -5.32
C GLU A 308 -14.70 51.78 -6.53
N ILE A 309 -13.74 52.57 -7.02
CA ILE A 309 -13.85 53.34 -8.26
C ILE A 309 -12.53 53.27 -9.04
N SER A 310 -12.60 53.31 -10.36
CA SER A 310 -11.43 53.42 -11.23
C SER A 310 -11.67 54.46 -12.33
N GLU A 311 -10.74 55.41 -12.43
CA GLU A 311 -10.69 56.43 -13.50
C GLU A 311 -9.66 56.07 -14.58
N LYS A 312 -8.98 54.91 -14.48
CA LYS A 312 -7.90 54.48 -15.38
C LYS A 312 -8.41 53.69 -16.60
N GLY A 313 -9.38 54.24 -17.32
CA GLY A 313 -9.96 53.59 -18.50
C GLY A 313 -11.34 54.13 -18.79
N ALA A 314 -12.27 53.24 -19.17
CA ALA A 314 -13.68 53.53 -19.04
C ALA A 314 -14.06 53.68 -17.55
N PRO A 315 -15.07 54.50 -17.18
CA PRO A 315 -15.44 54.68 -15.79
C PRO A 315 -15.99 53.39 -15.17
N TYR A 316 -15.34 52.91 -14.10
CA TYR A 316 -15.78 51.77 -13.32
C TYR A 316 -16.13 52.20 -11.89
N SER A 317 -17.16 51.57 -11.33
CA SER A 317 -17.61 51.74 -9.95
C SER A 317 -18.33 50.52 -9.39
N HIS A 318 -18.07 50.19 -8.14
CA HIS A 318 -18.75 49.13 -7.41
C HIS A 318 -18.84 49.50 -5.93
N SER A 319 -20.03 49.45 -5.35
CA SER A 319 -20.22 49.74 -3.93
C SER A 319 -21.47 49.08 -3.38
N GLY A 320 -21.52 48.88 -2.07
CA GLY A 320 -22.67 48.24 -1.43
C GLY A 320 -22.52 48.06 0.07
N SER A 321 -23.54 47.43 0.65
CA SER A 321 -23.58 47.04 2.06
C SER A 321 -23.94 45.57 2.23
N ILE A 322 -23.23 44.91 3.13
CA ILE A 322 -23.42 43.51 3.50
C ILE A 322 -24.02 43.47 4.91
N THR A 323 -25.16 42.80 5.04
CA THR A 323 -25.72 42.37 6.33
C THR A 323 -25.26 40.95 6.61
N VAL A 324 -24.68 40.73 7.79
CA VAL A 324 -24.18 39.44 8.28
C VAL A 324 -25.04 39.01 9.47
N PRO A 325 -26.13 38.26 9.25
CA PRO A 325 -26.90 37.70 10.37
C PRO A 325 -26.07 36.64 11.11
N TYR A 326 -26.22 36.57 12.43
CA TYR A 326 -25.47 35.63 13.26
C TYR A 326 -26.35 34.92 14.30
N GLU A 327 -25.91 33.74 14.72
CA GLU A 327 -26.51 32.92 15.80
C GLU A 327 -25.40 32.50 16.79
N VAL A 328 -25.59 32.82 18.07
CA VAL A 328 -24.68 32.43 19.15
C VAL A 328 -25.06 31.03 19.64
N VAL A 329 -24.16 30.07 19.44
CA VAL A 329 -24.39 28.66 19.79
C VAL A 329 -23.39 28.15 20.83
N ALA A 330 -23.84 27.21 21.66
CA ALA A 330 -22.97 26.52 22.59
C ALA A 330 -22.17 25.42 21.89
N ALA A 331 -20.88 25.31 22.21
CA ALA A 331 -20.09 24.14 21.84
C ALA A 331 -20.45 22.93 22.72
N ALA A 332 -20.37 21.75 22.12
CA ALA A 332 -20.28 20.49 22.84
C ALA A 332 -18.81 20.21 23.24
N PRO A 333 -18.58 19.44 24.32
CA PRO A 333 -17.23 19.11 24.76
C PRO A 333 -16.51 18.14 23.80
N VAL A 334 -15.18 18.14 23.90
CA VAL A 334 -14.29 17.19 23.23
C VAL A 334 -13.78 16.20 24.27
N THR A 335 -14.09 14.91 24.10
CA THR A 335 -13.60 13.84 24.98
C THR A 335 -12.32 13.24 24.41
N VAL A 336 -11.29 13.11 25.23
CA VAL A 336 -10.00 12.50 24.88
C VAL A 336 -9.90 11.13 25.54
N ARG A 337 -9.68 10.10 24.73
CA ARG A 337 -9.59 8.69 25.15
C ARG A 337 -8.19 8.15 24.88
N TYR A 338 -7.68 7.34 25.80
CA TYR A 338 -6.38 6.69 25.68
C TYR A 338 -6.59 5.17 25.76
N VAL A 339 -6.40 4.47 24.65
CA VAL A 339 -6.73 3.03 24.52
C VAL A 339 -5.58 2.20 23.96
N ASP A 340 -5.56 0.90 24.27
CA ASP A 340 -4.65 -0.05 23.62
C ASP A 340 -5.10 -0.38 22.17
N THR A 341 -4.30 -1.17 21.45
CA THR A 341 -4.62 -1.69 20.10
C THR A 341 -5.86 -2.58 20.03
N SER A 342 -6.45 -2.96 21.17
CA SER A 342 -7.68 -3.74 21.28
C SER A 342 -8.90 -2.90 21.68
N GLY A 343 -8.72 -1.61 21.97
CA GLY A 343 -9.75 -0.67 22.43
C GLY A 343 -9.96 -0.59 23.94
N ASN A 344 -9.12 -1.25 24.75
CA ASN A 344 -9.19 -1.18 26.21
C ASN A 344 -8.60 0.15 26.72
N THR A 345 -9.27 0.82 27.67
CA THR A 345 -8.77 2.07 28.27
C THR A 345 -7.47 1.84 29.05
N VAL A 346 -6.40 2.55 28.69
CA VAL A 346 -5.08 2.48 29.35
C VAL A 346 -4.75 3.67 30.24
N ALA A 347 -5.47 4.79 30.10
CA ALA A 347 -5.43 5.92 31.03
C ALA A 347 -6.79 6.63 31.11
N PRO A 348 -7.11 7.35 32.20
CA PRO A 348 -8.40 8.03 32.37
C PRO A 348 -8.71 9.00 31.22
N GLU A 349 -9.97 9.01 30.79
CA GLU A 349 -10.46 9.94 29.76
C GLU A 349 -10.47 11.37 30.31
N THR A 350 -10.19 12.36 29.44
CA THR A 350 -10.25 13.79 29.81
C THR A 350 -11.26 14.52 28.92
N THR A 351 -11.81 15.63 29.42
CA THR A 351 -12.85 16.38 28.71
C THR A 351 -12.40 17.84 28.57
N LEU A 352 -12.44 18.35 27.34
CA LEU A 352 -12.11 19.73 27.01
C LEU A 352 -13.38 20.51 26.63
N THR A 353 -13.41 21.78 26.99
CA THR A 353 -14.54 22.71 26.80
C THR A 353 -14.01 24.05 26.30
N GLY A 354 -14.66 24.64 25.29
CA GLY A 354 -14.36 25.98 24.79
C GLY A 354 -15.60 26.64 24.16
N GLU A 355 -15.41 27.72 23.42
CA GLU A 355 -16.49 28.39 22.68
C GLU A 355 -16.64 27.81 21.27
N TYR A 356 -17.83 27.90 20.68
CA TYR A 356 -18.05 27.43 19.30
C TYR A 356 -17.10 28.13 18.32
N GLY A 357 -16.43 27.34 17.48
CA GLY A 357 -15.52 27.83 16.45
C GLY A 357 -14.09 28.13 16.93
N THR A 358 -13.79 28.11 18.24
CA THR A 358 -12.40 28.26 18.70
C THR A 358 -11.61 26.96 18.56
N ASP A 359 -10.30 27.04 18.38
CA ASP A 359 -9.41 25.88 18.29
C ASP A 359 -9.26 25.13 19.62
N TYR A 360 -8.99 23.84 19.53
CA TYR A 360 -8.43 22.99 20.57
C TYR A 360 -7.20 22.25 20.04
N ALA A 361 -6.26 21.94 20.94
CA ALA A 361 -5.10 21.11 20.67
C ALA A 361 -4.84 20.18 21.85
N VAL A 362 -4.64 18.89 21.58
CA VAL A 362 -4.44 17.84 22.57
C VAL A 362 -3.10 17.16 22.33
N GLN A 363 -2.29 17.04 23.38
CA GLN A 363 -1.06 16.26 23.34
C GLN A 363 -1.31 14.83 23.84
N ALA A 364 -0.56 13.87 23.30
CA ALA A 364 -0.62 12.50 23.77
C ALA A 364 -0.13 12.41 25.23
N MET A 365 -0.82 11.62 26.05
CA MET A 365 -0.38 11.34 27.42
C MET A 365 0.81 10.38 27.40
N ALA A 366 1.83 10.62 28.23
CA ALA A 366 2.89 9.65 28.48
C ALA A 366 2.36 8.59 29.45
N ILE A 367 2.27 7.33 29.00
CA ILE A 367 1.72 6.21 29.77
C ILE A 367 2.85 5.20 30.00
N PRO A 368 3.21 4.85 31.25
CA PRO A 368 4.21 3.82 31.54
C PRO A 368 3.88 2.49 30.86
N THR A 369 4.90 1.73 30.47
CA THR A 369 4.83 0.45 29.72
C THR A 369 4.18 0.49 28.32
N TYR A 370 3.71 1.65 27.87
CA TYR A 370 3.08 1.83 26.56
C TYR A 370 3.81 2.85 25.67
N THR A 371 3.78 2.61 24.37
CA THR A 371 4.24 3.50 23.30
C THR A 371 3.06 3.91 22.41
N LEU A 372 2.95 5.19 22.08
CA LEU A 372 1.91 5.71 21.19
C LEU A 372 2.12 5.17 19.76
N THR A 373 1.08 4.63 19.12
CA THR A 373 1.18 4.13 17.74
C THR A 373 1.14 5.26 16.70
N GLY A 374 0.53 6.40 17.05
CA GLY A 374 0.51 7.63 16.26
C GLY A 374 -0.44 8.67 16.83
N THR A 375 -0.24 9.94 16.46
CA THR A 375 -1.15 11.04 16.81
C THR A 375 -2.36 11.02 15.85
N PRO A 376 -3.61 11.01 16.34
CA PRO A 376 -4.79 11.07 15.48
C PRO A 376 -4.91 12.45 14.83
N GLN A 377 -5.45 12.52 13.60
CA GLN A 377 -5.56 13.79 12.86
C GLN A 377 -6.43 14.84 13.58
N ASN A 378 -7.43 14.41 14.34
CA ASN A 378 -8.26 15.29 15.17
C ASN A 378 -7.68 15.57 16.58
N ALA A 379 -6.39 15.33 16.82
CA ALA A 379 -5.71 15.87 18.01
C ALA A 379 -5.71 17.41 18.03
N THR A 380 -5.93 18.04 16.88
CA THR A 380 -6.22 19.47 16.72
C THR A 380 -7.51 19.63 15.92
N GLY A 381 -8.34 20.60 16.28
CA GLY A 381 -9.59 20.92 15.57
C GLY A 381 -10.31 22.11 16.21
N THR A 382 -11.52 22.42 15.77
CA THR A 382 -12.37 23.46 16.39
C THR A 382 -13.53 22.85 17.17
N TYR A 383 -13.98 23.53 18.22
CA TYR A 383 -15.20 23.16 18.95
C TYR A 383 -16.45 23.39 18.09
N THR A 384 -17.38 22.43 18.11
CA THR A 384 -18.63 22.47 17.34
C THR A 384 -19.84 22.11 18.21
N GLU A 385 -21.05 22.23 17.67
CA GLU A 385 -22.31 21.84 18.34
C GLU A 385 -22.42 20.33 18.62
N SER A 386 -21.61 19.50 17.94
CA SER A 386 -21.58 18.05 18.11
C SER A 386 -20.40 17.63 18.99
N ALA A 387 -20.64 16.78 19.98
CA ALA A 387 -19.56 16.26 20.83
C ALA A 387 -18.55 15.47 19.99
N GLN A 388 -17.26 15.70 20.25
CA GLN A 388 -16.17 15.08 19.48
C GLN A 388 -15.35 14.13 20.36
N THR A 389 -14.69 13.16 19.73
CA THR A 389 -13.84 12.19 20.44
C THR A 389 -12.47 12.08 19.78
N VAL A 390 -11.42 12.41 20.54
CA VAL A 390 -10.02 12.24 20.16
C VAL A 390 -9.52 10.94 20.80
N THR A 391 -9.10 9.96 20.00
CA THR A 391 -8.63 8.67 20.53
C THR A 391 -7.15 8.48 20.22
N PHE A 392 -6.32 8.52 21.27
CA PHE A 392 -4.92 8.13 21.18
C PHE A 392 -4.81 6.62 21.38
N VAL A 393 -4.18 5.94 20.42
CA VAL A 393 -3.98 4.48 20.43
C VAL A 393 -2.54 4.15 20.82
N TYR A 394 -2.40 3.19 21.73
CA TYR A 394 -1.14 2.78 22.32
C TYR A 394 -0.90 1.28 22.12
N GLU A 395 0.37 0.91 22.06
CA GLU A 395 0.85 -0.46 21.99
C GLU A 395 1.82 -0.70 23.15
N LYS A 396 1.84 -1.90 23.75
CA LYS A 396 2.84 -2.21 24.79
C LYS A 396 4.25 -2.03 24.23
N ALA A 397 5.09 -1.32 24.98
CA ALA A 397 6.45 -1.00 24.59
C ALA A 397 7.27 -2.26 24.26
N ALA A 398 8.25 -2.10 23.35
CA ALA A 398 9.27 -3.12 23.15
C ALA A 398 10.06 -3.33 24.44
N ALA A 399 10.31 -4.59 24.78
CA ALA A 399 11.13 -4.97 25.91
C ALA A 399 12.61 -5.00 25.55
N ALA A 400 13.47 -5.12 26.56
CA ALA A 400 14.84 -5.56 26.32
C ALA A 400 14.86 -7.04 25.88
N ALA A 401 15.88 -7.41 25.11
CA ALA A 401 16.02 -8.76 24.60
C ALA A 401 16.43 -9.77 25.68
N VAL A 402 16.10 -11.04 25.44
CA VAL A 402 16.59 -12.19 26.23
C VAL A 402 17.64 -12.90 25.39
N THR A 403 18.89 -12.95 25.86
CA THR A 403 19.96 -13.70 25.18
C THR A 403 20.10 -15.09 25.77
N VAL A 404 20.12 -16.09 24.90
CA VAL A 404 20.25 -17.51 25.25
C VAL A 404 21.65 -17.99 24.86
N HIS A 405 22.45 -18.35 25.87
CA HIS A 405 23.81 -18.86 25.72
C HIS A 405 23.85 -20.39 25.86
N TYR A 406 24.71 -21.01 25.06
CA TYR A 406 24.91 -22.45 24.98
C TYR A 406 26.39 -22.74 25.27
N GLU A 407 26.69 -23.14 26.50
CA GLU A 407 28.06 -23.16 27.03
C GLU A 407 28.44 -24.51 27.64
N SER A 408 29.72 -24.84 27.58
CA SER A 408 30.29 -25.97 28.31
C SER A 408 30.35 -25.70 29.82
N THR A 409 30.56 -26.75 30.62
CA THR A 409 30.95 -26.66 32.04
C THR A 409 32.24 -25.85 32.27
N THR A 410 33.07 -25.65 31.24
CA THR A 410 34.27 -24.81 31.25
C THR A 410 34.03 -23.35 30.81
N GLY A 411 32.78 -22.98 30.46
CA GLY A 411 32.43 -21.63 30.01
C GLY A 411 32.81 -21.31 28.55
N LYS A 412 33.08 -22.33 27.72
CA LYS A 412 33.27 -22.17 26.28
C LYS A 412 31.91 -22.15 25.59
N THR A 413 31.63 -21.15 24.76
CA THR A 413 30.46 -21.15 23.88
C THR A 413 30.58 -22.28 22.85
N ILE A 414 29.59 -23.18 22.80
CA ILE A 414 29.60 -24.42 21.98
C ILE A 414 28.51 -24.45 20.90
N ALA A 415 27.56 -23.52 20.92
CA ALA A 415 26.62 -23.28 19.82
C ALA A 415 26.27 -21.79 19.71
N PRO A 416 25.82 -21.29 18.54
CA PRO A 416 25.40 -19.91 18.38
C PRO A 416 24.29 -19.50 19.35
N GLU A 417 24.46 -18.30 19.91
CA GLU A 417 23.52 -17.64 20.80
C GLU A 417 22.20 -17.31 20.08
N GLU A 418 21.11 -17.21 20.85
CA GLU A 418 19.80 -16.79 20.34
C GLU A 418 19.31 -15.55 21.06
N VAL A 419 18.68 -14.63 20.32
CA VAL A 419 18.17 -13.37 20.85
C VAL A 419 16.65 -13.38 20.71
N LEU A 420 15.94 -13.58 21.82
CA LEU A 420 14.49 -13.48 21.85
C LEU A 420 14.10 -12.00 22.03
N ILE A 421 13.12 -11.54 21.26
CA ILE A 421 12.62 -10.16 21.27
C ILE A 421 11.11 -10.19 21.46
N GLY A 422 10.58 -9.29 22.29
CA GLY A 422 9.16 -9.22 22.60
C GLY A 422 8.72 -7.85 23.10
N LYS A 423 7.45 -7.76 23.49
CA LYS A 423 6.87 -6.60 24.18
C LYS A 423 6.94 -6.81 25.68
N LEU A 424 6.92 -5.72 26.45
CA LEU A 424 6.97 -5.78 27.90
C LEU A 424 5.84 -6.67 28.46
N GLU A 425 6.15 -7.48 29.48
CA GLU A 425 5.26 -8.43 30.13
C GLU A 425 4.77 -9.61 29.26
N ALA A 426 5.14 -9.68 27.97
CA ALA A 426 4.90 -10.88 27.17
C ALA A 426 5.77 -12.04 27.67
N THR A 427 5.31 -13.28 27.49
CA THR A 427 6.08 -14.47 27.87
C THR A 427 7.13 -14.85 26.82
N TYR A 428 8.20 -15.51 27.26
CA TYR A 428 9.16 -16.18 26.40
C TYR A 428 9.39 -17.63 26.84
N THR A 429 10.02 -18.41 25.96
CA THR A 429 10.52 -19.75 26.25
C THR A 429 11.79 -19.96 25.45
N ALA A 430 12.88 -20.25 26.15
CA ALA A 430 14.14 -20.70 25.58
C ALA A 430 14.24 -22.22 25.74
N THR A 431 14.83 -22.89 24.75
CA THR A 431 14.91 -24.35 24.68
C THR A 431 16.35 -24.82 24.59
N ALA A 432 16.68 -25.92 25.27
CA ALA A 432 17.98 -26.59 25.08
C ALA A 432 18.15 -27.09 23.64
N LYS A 433 19.39 -27.08 23.14
CA LYS A 433 19.76 -27.59 21.82
C LYS A 433 20.37 -28.99 21.95
N THR A 434 20.16 -29.85 20.96
CA THR A 434 21.00 -31.04 20.77
C THR A 434 22.29 -30.59 20.09
N ILE A 435 23.40 -30.60 20.84
CA ILE A 435 24.71 -30.17 20.35
C ILE A 435 25.59 -31.42 20.20
N PRO A 436 26.10 -31.76 19.00
CA PRO A 436 26.95 -32.93 18.81
C PRO A 436 28.17 -32.90 19.73
N GLY A 437 28.43 -34.03 20.41
CA GLY A 437 29.56 -34.17 21.34
C GLY A 437 29.33 -33.57 22.75
N TYR A 438 28.15 -33.03 23.02
CA TYR A 438 27.80 -32.45 24.32
C TYR A 438 26.45 -32.95 24.85
N THR A 439 26.38 -33.23 26.15
CA THR A 439 25.13 -33.55 26.86
C THR A 439 24.74 -32.40 27.79
N LEU A 440 23.46 -32.04 27.83
CA LEU A 440 22.95 -31.01 28.75
C LEU A 440 23.11 -31.51 30.20
N THR A 441 23.71 -30.69 31.06
CA THR A 441 23.90 -30.99 32.49
C THR A 441 23.09 -30.06 33.40
N GLU A 442 22.87 -28.81 33.00
CA GLU A 442 22.05 -27.87 33.78
C GLU A 442 21.08 -27.09 32.86
N GLN A 443 19.79 -27.15 33.20
CA GLN A 443 18.75 -26.33 32.61
C GLN A 443 18.45 -25.14 33.54
N PRO A 444 18.55 -23.88 33.04
CA PRO A 444 18.36 -22.70 33.88
C PRO A 444 16.89 -22.52 34.27
N THR A 445 16.66 -22.04 35.50
CA THR A 445 15.31 -21.83 36.05
C THR A 445 14.52 -20.74 35.34
N ASN A 446 15.20 -19.79 34.67
CA ASN A 446 14.58 -18.76 33.83
C ASN A 446 14.47 -19.15 32.35
N ALA A 447 14.52 -20.44 31.99
CA ALA A 447 14.24 -20.90 30.63
C ALA A 447 12.82 -20.52 30.14
N GLN A 448 11.90 -20.21 31.06
CA GLN A 448 10.62 -19.57 30.79
C GLN A 448 10.46 -18.36 31.72
N GLY A 449 9.84 -17.30 31.22
CA GLY A 449 9.65 -16.06 31.98
C GLY A 449 8.86 -15.01 31.20
N THR A 450 8.89 -13.76 31.68
CA THR A 450 8.34 -12.59 30.98
C THR A 450 9.43 -11.59 30.63
N PHE A 451 9.27 -10.96 29.48
CA PHE A 451 10.15 -9.91 28.96
C PHE A 451 10.08 -8.65 29.86
N THR A 452 11.25 -8.14 30.25
CA THR A 452 11.42 -6.95 31.10
C THR A 452 12.05 -5.77 30.36
N ASP A 453 12.07 -4.60 31.00
CA ASP A 453 12.77 -3.39 30.54
C ASP A 453 14.30 -3.53 30.63
N THR A 454 14.76 -4.42 31.50
CA THR A 454 16.14 -4.88 31.67
C THR A 454 16.40 -6.14 30.85
N ALA A 455 17.57 -6.21 30.20
CA ALA A 455 17.97 -7.38 29.40
C ALA A 455 18.20 -8.60 30.29
N GLN A 456 17.80 -9.78 29.80
CA GLN A 456 17.85 -11.02 30.57
C GLN A 456 18.78 -12.03 29.89
N MET A 457 19.42 -12.89 30.69
CA MET A 457 20.35 -13.92 30.21
C MET A 457 19.87 -15.31 30.63
N VAL A 458 19.75 -16.22 29.67
CA VAL A 458 19.41 -17.63 29.89
C VAL A 458 20.62 -18.47 29.47
N ARG A 459 21.11 -19.35 30.34
CA ARG A 459 22.37 -20.08 30.12
C ARG A 459 22.16 -21.57 30.29
N PHE A 460 22.25 -22.33 29.20
CA PHE A 460 22.21 -23.79 29.23
C PHE A 460 23.64 -24.33 29.34
N ILE A 461 23.90 -25.17 30.35
CA ILE A 461 25.22 -25.76 30.60
C ILE A 461 25.26 -27.19 30.07
N TYR A 462 26.33 -27.54 29.35
CA TYR A 462 26.56 -28.85 28.78
C TYR A 462 27.94 -29.40 29.18
N GLN A 463 28.08 -30.72 29.22
CA GLN A 463 29.35 -31.40 29.43
C GLN A 463 29.75 -32.14 28.15
N ALA A 464 31.05 -32.13 27.82
CA ALA A 464 31.57 -32.92 26.70
C ALA A 464 31.41 -34.42 27.01
N ILE A 465 30.98 -35.20 26.01
CA ILE A 465 30.94 -36.67 26.13
C ILE A 465 32.34 -37.25 25.85
N ALA A 466 32.55 -38.55 26.11
CA ALA A 466 33.79 -39.21 25.69
C ALA A 466 33.97 -39.09 24.16
N GLY A 467 35.18 -38.72 23.72
CA GLY A 467 35.55 -38.83 22.33
C GLY A 467 35.70 -40.30 21.91
N ALA A 468 35.78 -40.55 20.61
CA ALA A 468 36.21 -41.86 20.13
C ALA A 468 37.72 -42.05 20.41
N PRO A 469 38.16 -43.27 20.76
CA PRO A 469 39.57 -43.53 21.06
C PRO A 469 40.44 -43.32 19.82
N ILE A 470 41.69 -42.92 20.06
CA ILE A 470 42.67 -42.64 19.01
C ILE A 470 43.75 -43.71 19.04
N THR A 471 43.84 -44.48 17.96
CA THR A 471 44.78 -45.60 17.83
C THR A 471 46.12 -45.14 17.25
N VAL A 472 47.18 -45.24 18.04
CA VAL A 472 48.56 -44.95 17.62
C VAL A 472 49.25 -46.24 17.23
N GLN A 473 49.80 -46.26 16.01
CA GLN A 473 50.44 -47.42 15.39
C GLN A 473 51.91 -47.12 15.04
N TYR A 474 52.77 -48.12 15.19
CA TYR A 474 54.19 -48.05 14.86
C TYR A 474 54.52 -49.16 13.85
N LEU A 475 54.67 -48.80 12.57
CA LEU A 475 54.77 -49.75 11.46
C LEU A 475 56.13 -49.68 10.74
N ASP A 476 56.55 -50.78 10.11
CA ASP A 476 57.69 -50.81 9.19
C ASP A 476 57.32 -50.34 7.76
N GLU A 477 58.29 -50.44 6.84
CA GLU A 477 58.10 -50.09 5.42
C GLU A 477 57.09 -51.01 4.69
N ALA A 478 56.98 -52.28 5.11
CA ALA A 478 56.03 -53.24 4.57
C ALA A 478 54.62 -53.14 5.19
N GLY A 479 54.47 -52.40 6.30
CA GLY A 479 53.23 -52.22 7.05
C GLY A 479 53.03 -53.18 8.22
N ASN A 480 54.05 -53.95 8.63
CA ASN A 480 53.98 -54.80 9.82
C ASN A 480 54.06 -53.96 11.09
N ALA A 481 53.33 -54.35 12.14
CA ALA A 481 53.41 -53.69 13.45
C ALA A 481 54.72 -54.05 14.18
N LEU A 482 55.49 -53.01 14.53
CA LEU A 482 56.75 -53.13 15.28
C LEU A 482 56.54 -53.08 16.81
N LEU A 483 55.44 -52.47 17.24
CA LEU A 483 54.98 -52.42 18.63
C LEU A 483 53.47 -52.64 18.69
N PRO A 484 52.91 -53.07 19.84
CA PRO A 484 51.47 -53.04 20.08
C PRO A 484 50.87 -51.65 19.87
N GLU A 485 49.62 -51.60 19.43
CA GLU A 485 48.89 -50.34 19.28
C GLU A 485 48.60 -49.70 20.64
N ILE A 486 48.69 -48.37 20.71
CA ILE A 486 48.33 -47.60 21.91
C ILE A 486 46.99 -46.92 21.63
N GLN A 487 46.03 -47.04 22.54
CA GLN A 487 44.81 -46.23 22.51
C GLN A 487 44.99 -45.00 23.40
N LEU A 488 44.59 -43.83 22.90
CA LEU A 488 44.42 -42.62 23.69
C LEU A 488 42.91 -42.41 23.89
N ASP A 489 42.51 -42.14 25.13
CA ASP A 489 41.13 -41.79 25.51
C ASP A 489 41.06 -40.34 26.01
N GLY A 490 39.94 -39.66 25.78
CA GLY A 490 39.71 -38.26 26.19
C GLY A 490 38.26 -37.83 25.99
N THR A 491 37.90 -36.60 26.37
CA THR A 491 36.54 -36.06 26.07
C THR A 491 36.53 -35.34 24.73
N PHE A 492 35.36 -35.24 24.10
CA PHE A 492 35.19 -34.59 22.81
C PHE A 492 35.70 -33.14 22.85
N ASP A 493 36.49 -32.77 21.84
CA ASP A 493 37.17 -31.47 21.70
C ASP A 493 38.33 -31.21 22.70
N ASP A 494 38.69 -32.16 23.57
CA ASP A 494 40.00 -32.13 24.26
C ASP A 494 41.14 -32.28 23.25
N ALA A 495 42.30 -31.69 23.54
CA ALA A 495 43.51 -31.83 22.74
C ALA A 495 44.28 -33.12 23.07
N TYR A 496 44.85 -33.77 22.05
CA TYR A 496 45.75 -34.92 22.19
C TYR A 496 47.13 -34.66 21.58
N GLN A 497 48.12 -35.38 22.08
CA GLN A 497 49.47 -35.46 21.54
C GLN A 497 49.91 -36.93 21.55
N ALA A 498 50.12 -37.50 20.38
CA ALA A 498 50.81 -38.77 20.21
C ALA A 498 52.31 -38.53 20.14
N GLU A 499 53.10 -39.50 20.62
CA GLU A 499 54.56 -39.44 20.64
C GLU A 499 55.18 -40.55 19.78
N ALA A 500 56.32 -40.22 19.16
CA ALA A 500 57.15 -41.19 18.44
C ALA A 500 58.00 -41.99 19.44
N LEU A 501 57.97 -43.31 19.35
CA LEU A 501 58.78 -44.18 20.19
C LEU A 501 60.10 -44.56 19.52
N THR A 502 61.14 -44.79 20.33
CA THR A 502 62.41 -45.36 19.86
C THR A 502 62.31 -46.88 19.80
N ILE A 503 62.63 -47.48 18.66
CA ILE A 503 62.52 -48.93 18.41
C ILE A 503 63.91 -49.46 18.07
N ALA A 504 64.36 -50.53 18.73
CA ALA A 504 65.69 -51.11 18.50
C ALA A 504 65.81 -51.66 17.06
N HIS A 505 66.96 -51.44 16.42
CA HIS A 505 67.24 -51.80 15.01
C HIS A 505 66.32 -51.13 13.96
N TYR A 506 65.57 -50.08 14.35
CA TYR A 506 64.69 -49.33 13.47
C TYR A 506 64.85 -47.80 13.66
N THR A 507 64.75 -47.05 12.58
CA THR A 507 64.85 -45.59 12.55
C THR A 507 63.55 -44.96 12.06
N LEU A 508 63.05 -43.94 12.74
CA LEU A 508 61.82 -43.23 12.33
C LEU A 508 62.08 -42.45 11.04
N GLN A 509 61.31 -42.73 9.98
CA GLN A 509 61.41 -41.96 8.72
C GLN A 509 60.80 -40.55 8.88
N LYS A 510 59.57 -40.47 9.39
CA LYS A 510 58.82 -39.21 9.54
C LYS A 510 57.65 -39.38 10.52
N ALA A 511 57.36 -38.34 11.31
CA ALA A 511 56.13 -38.26 12.09
C ALA A 511 54.90 -37.92 11.22
N PRO A 512 53.71 -38.44 11.52
CA PRO A 512 52.47 -38.11 10.82
C PRO A 512 52.01 -36.68 11.14
N THR A 513 51.22 -36.09 10.24
CA THR A 513 50.72 -34.70 10.40
C THR A 513 49.60 -34.57 11.44
N ASN A 514 48.93 -35.66 11.80
CA ASN A 514 47.99 -35.75 12.91
C ASN A 514 48.63 -36.35 14.18
N ALA A 515 49.93 -36.11 14.40
CA ALA A 515 50.58 -36.43 15.68
C ALA A 515 49.97 -35.63 16.86
N SER A 516 49.25 -34.55 16.60
CA SER A 516 48.37 -33.88 17.56
C SER A 516 47.12 -33.33 16.86
N GLY A 517 46.08 -33.09 17.66
CA GLY A 517 44.75 -32.66 17.21
C GLY A 517 43.79 -32.59 18.38
N THR A 518 42.48 -32.71 18.12
CA THR A 518 41.45 -32.89 19.16
C THR A 518 40.68 -34.20 18.99
N PHE A 519 40.13 -34.71 20.08
CA PHE A 519 39.28 -35.90 20.09
C PHE A 519 37.94 -35.65 19.37
N THR A 520 37.66 -36.44 18.34
CA THR A 520 36.42 -36.40 17.56
C THR A 520 35.42 -37.49 18.00
N LEU A 521 34.20 -37.44 17.47
CA LEU A 521 33.19 -38.50 17.65
C LEU A 521 33.45 -39.72 16.74
N GLU A 522 34.26 -39.54 15.70
CA GLU A 522 34.78 -40.62 14.86
C GLU A 522 36.19 -40.99 15.33
N PRO A 523 36.57 -42.28 15.36
CA PRO A 523 37.89 -42.72 15.80
C PRO A 523 38.98 -42.28 14.83
N GLN A 524 40.15 -41.92 15.35
CA GLN A 524 41.30 -41.48 14.55
C GLN A 524 42.45 -42.50 14.63
N THR A 525 43.32 -42.51 13.62
CA THR A 525 44.52 -43.35 13.61
C THR A 525 45.77 -42.50 13.34
N VAL A 526 46.81 -42.70 14.13
CA VAL A 526 48.08 -41.96 14.07
C VAL A 526 49.21 -42.96 13.79
N THR A 527 49.72 -43.00 12.57
CA THR A 527 50.69 -44.02 12.14
C THR A 527 52.10 -43.43 12.01
N TYR A 528 53.04 -43.92 12.82
CA TYR A 528 54.48 -43.69 12.68
C TYR A 528 55.11 -44.78 11.81
N ARG A 529 56.08 -44.42 10.95
CA ARG A 529 56.74 -45.34 10.01
C ARG A 529 58.25 -45.38 10.18
N TYR A 530 58.81 -46.59 10.16
CA TYR A 530 60.21 -46.86 10.48
C TYR A 530 60.91 -47.72 9.41
N ALA A 531 62.23 -47.55 9.28
CA ALA A 531 63.12 -48.31 8.39
C ALA A 531 64.18 -49.08 9.21
N ALA A 532 64.55 -50.28 8.77
CA ALA A 532 65.49 -51.15 9.49
C ALA A 532 66.97 -50.72 9.34
N THR A 533 67.79 -51.01 10.36
CA THR A 533 69.23 -50.69 10.38
C THR A 533 70.07 -51.72 9.59
N GLN A 534 71.07 -51.24 8.83
CA GLN A 534 71.99 -52.07 8.05
C GLN A 534 73.20 -52.53 8.89
N GLY A 535 73.70 -53.75 8.64
CA GLY A 535 74.86 -54.34 9.32
C GLY A 535 76.16 -54.23 8.50
N GLU A 536 77.29 -54.43 9.18
CA GLU A 536 78.64 -54.36 8.61
C GLU A 536 79.06 -55.64 7.87
N THR A 537 80.09 -55.51 7.04
CA THR A 537 80.47 -56.55 6.06
C THR A 537 81.26 -57.72 6.66
N VAL A 538 81.11 -58.91 6.07
CA VAL A 538 81.87 -60.12 6.44
C VAL A 538 82.82 -60.50 5.31
N THR A 539 84.10 -60.72 5.61
CA THR A 539 85.16 -61.02 4.62
C THR A 539 85.70 -62.45 4.79
N VAL A 540 85.98 -63.14 3.67
CA VAL A 540 86.40 -64.55 3.65
C VAL A 540 87.70 -64.73 2.87
N SER A 541 88.75 -65.30 3.48
CA SER A 541 90.12 -65.37 2.96
C SER A 541 90.65 -66.81 2.80
N TYR A 542 91.62 -67.04 1.89
CA TYR A 542 92.12 -68.39 1.54
C TYR A 542 93.66 -68.42 1.38
N ILE A 543 94.39 -69.09 2.28
CA ILE A 543 95.87 -69.04 2.39
C ILE A 543 96.52 -70.42 2.64
N ASP A 544 97.82 -70.59 2.36
CA ASP A 544 98.58 -71.79 2.80
C ASP A 544 99.17 -71.66 4.23
N THR A 545 99.85 -72.72 4.69
CA THR A 545 100.55 -72.76 5.99
C THR A 545 101.62 -71.69 6.17
N ASP A 546 102.20 -71.19 5.07
CA ASP A 546 103.23 -70.15 5.06
C ASP A 546 102.61 -68.73 4.94
N GLY A 547 101.28 -68.64 4.92
CA GLY A 547 100.50 -67.40 4.89
C GLY A 547 100.28 -66.83 3.49
N LYS A 548 100.66 -67.55 2.43
CA LYS A 548 100.53 -67.08 1.05
C LYS A 548 99.10 -67.31 0.54
N THR A 549 98.49 -66.28 -0.02
CA THR A 549 97.14 -66.34 -0.60
C THR A 549 97.06 -67.34 -1.76
N LEU A 550 96.10 -68.26 -1.67
CA LEU A 550 95.82 -69.28 -2.68
C LEU A 550 94.59 -68.94 -3.53
N SER A 551 93.64 -68.16 -3.01
CA SER A 551 92.48 -67.63 -3.74
C SER A 551 92.10 -66.24 -3.22
N PRO A 552 91.65 -65.30 -4.07
CA PRO A 552 91.16 -64.01 -3.62
C PRO A 552 89.99 -64.09 -2.64
N ASP A 553 89.92 -63.08 -1.78
CA ASP A 553 88.92 -62.96 -0.74
C ASP A 553 87.51 -62.69 -1.28
N THR A 554 86.49 -62.83 -0.42
CA THR A 554 85.07 -62.68 -0.78
C THR A 554 84.33 -61.92 0.31
N GLN A 555 83.45 -60.98 -0.04
CA GLN A 555 82.68 -60.18 0.92
C GLN A 555 81.17 -60.48 0.85
N LEU A 556 80.52 -60.45 2.00
CA LEU A 556 79.08 -60.62 2.20
C LEU A 556 78.51 -59.42 2.97
N THR A 557 77.25 -59.04 2.70
CA THR A 557 76.57 -57.90 3.33
C THR A 557 75.10 -58.22 3.64
N GLY A 558 74.52 -57.58 4.66
CA GLY A 558 73.13 -57.81 5.08
C GLY A 558 72.63 -56.78 6.10
N ALA A 559 71.40 -56.97 6.57
CA ALA A 559 70.82 -56.15 7.65
C ALA A 559 71.29 -56.63 9.03
N GLU A 560 71.34 -55.72 10.00
CA GLU A 560 71.82 -56.04 11.35
C GLU A 560 71.02 -57.22 11.96
N GLY A 561 71.71 -58.21 12.53
CA GLY A 561 71.07 -59.40 13.12
C GLY A 561 70.60 -60.47 12.12
N THR A 562 70.69 -60.25 10.81
CA THR A 562 70.46 -61.30 9.79
C THR A 562 71.68 -62.22 9.66
N SER A 563 71.51 -63.47 9.19
CA SER A 563 72.57 -64.49 9.18
C SER A 563 73.37 -64.58 7.88
N TYR A 564 74.60 -65.11 7.98
CA TYR A 564 75.49 -65.43 6.86
C TYR A 564 76.11 -66.82 7.01
N HIS A 565 76.68 -67.35 5.92
CA HIS A 565 77.42 -68.62 5.88
C HIS A 565 78.57 -68.57 4.85
N THR A 566 79.68 -69.28 5.11
CA THR A 566 80.88 -69.37 4.28
C THR A 566 81.30 -70.83 4.08
N ALA A 567 82.08 -71.14 3.03
CA ALA A 567 82.56 -72.49 2.74
C ALA A 567 84.00 -72.49 2.15
N PRO A 568 84.77 -73.59 2.30
CA PRO A 568 86.09 -73.73 1.69
C PRO A 568 86.04 -73.81 0.15
N LYS A 569 87.20 -73.64 -0.49
CA LYS A 569 87.40 -73.82 -1.95
C LYS A 569 88.35 -75.01 -2.17
N GLU A 570 88.12 -75.79 -3.22
CA GLU A 570 89.07 -76.84 -3.64
C GLU A 570 90.30 -76.22 -4.30
N ILE A 571 91.51 -76.64 -3.90
CA ILE A 571 92.78 -76.06 -4.36
C ILE A 571 93.79 -77.17 -4.68
N THR A 572 94.01 -77.44 -5.97
CA THR A 572 94.80 -78.59 -6.46
C THR A 572 96.21 -78.67 -5.85
N GLY A 573 96.54 -79.83 -5.27
CA GLY A 573 97.84 -80.09 -4.63
C GLY A 573 97.93 -79.63 -3.18
N TYR A 574 96.83 -79.11 -2.62
CA TYR A 574 96.69 -78.76 -1.21
C TYR A 574 95.39 -79.34 -0.64
N HIS A 575 95.38 -79.70 0.65
CA HIS A 575 94.18 -80.02 1.42
C HIS A 575 93.92 -78.96 2.49
N VAL A 576 92.67 -78.75 2.90
CA VAL A 576 92.34 -77.85 4.03
C VAL A 576 92.96 -78.42 5.30
N LEU A 577 93.82 -77.64 5.96
CA LEU A 577 94.43 -77.99 7.25
C LEU A 577 93.56 -77.52 8.42
N ARG A 578 93.07 -76.27 8.37
CA ARG A 578 92.18 -75.70 9.41
C ARG A 578 91.45 -74.45 8.92
N ILE A 579 90.50 -74.01 9.73
CA ILE A 579 89.68 -72.81 9.51
C ILE A 579 89.83 -71.92 10.75
N THR A 580 89.84 -70.60 10.57
CA THR A 580 89.93 -69.59 11.63
C THR A 580 88.92 -68.49 11.40
N GLY A 581 87.92 -68.39 12.29
CA GLY A 581 86.72 -67.57 12.12
C GLY A 581 85.47 -68.41 12.36
N GLN A 582 84.28 -67.82 12.17
CA GLN A 582 83.00 -68.54 12.28
C GLN A 582 82.39 -68.73 10.89
N GLU A 583 82.24 -69.97 10.43
CA GLU A 583 81.65 -70.26 9.11
C GLU A 583 80.16 -69.93 9.00
N THR A 584 79.51 -69.63 10.12
CA THR A 584 78.13 -69.12 10.21
C THR A 584 78.04 -68.09 11.33
N GLY A 585 77.37 -66.97 11.09
CA GLY A 585 77.14 -65.94 12.10
C GLY A 585 75.98 -65.02 11.75
N MET A 586 75.91 -63.88 12.43
CA MET A 586 75.00 -62.76 12.11
C MET A 586 75.80 -61.52 11.73
N TYR A 587 75.29 -60.70 10.81
CA TYR A 587 75.84 -59.38 10.53
C TYR A 587 75.69 -58.49 11.78
N SER A 588 76.80 -58.06 12.36
CA SER A 588 76.85 -57.12 13.49
C SER A 588 77.15 -55.70 13.01
N THR A 589 77.27 -54.76 13.95
CA THR A 589 77.82 -53.41 13.74
C THR A 589 79.35 -53.37 13.68
N GLU A 590 80.02 -54.53 13.72
CA GLU A 590 81.46 -54.69 13.56
C GLU A 590 81.74 -55.61 12.36
N PRO A 591 82.77 -55.34 11.53
CA PRO A 591 83.13 -56.20 10.41
C PRO A 591 83.78 -57.50 10.89
N GLN A 592 83.48 -58.61 10.22
CA GLN A 592 83.89 -59.97 10.64
C GLN A 592 84.75 -60.67 9.57
N GLN A 593 85.59 -61.63 9.97
CA GLN A 593 86.48 -62.36 9.06
C GLN A 593 86.50 -63.88 9.28
N VAL A 594 86.57 -64.65 8.18
CA VAL A 594 86.73 -66.10 8.15
C VAL A 594 87.87 -66.50 7.21
N THR A 595 88.86 -67.25 7.67
CA THR A 595 90.04 -67.61 6.89
C THR A 595 90.25 -69.12 6.84
N TYR A 596 90.39 -69.66 5.63
CA TYR A 596 90.68 -71.07 5.35
C TYR A 596 92.18 -71.26 5.08
N ILE A 597 92.81 -72.23 5.77
CA ILE A 597 94.26 -72.48 5.73
C ILE A 597 94.54 -73.90 5.19
N TYR A 598 95.44 -74.02 4.21
CA TYR A 598 95.68 -75.25 3.44
C TYR A 598 97.16 -75.74 3.51
N GLN A 599 97.41 -77.04 3.30
CA GLN A 599 98.74 -77.70 3.34
C GLN A 599 98.94 -78.65 2.14
N ALA A 600 100.17 -78.85 1.66
CA ALA A 600 100.52 -79.66 0.47
C ALA A 600 101.10 -81.06 0.75
N ASP A 601 101.01 -81.96 -0.24
CA ASP A 601 101.26 -83.43 -0.13
C ASP A 601 102.60 -83.93 -0.72
N ALA A 602 103.06 -85.16 -0.37
CA ALA A 602 104.37 -85.73 -0.76
C ALA A 602 104.37 -87.26 -1.05
N ALA A 603 105.43 -87.78 -1.71
CA ALA A 603 105.46 -89.11 -2.36
C ALA A 603 106.36 -90.20 -1.70
N GLN A 604 106.18 -91.50 -2.06
CA GLN A 604 106.79 -92.67 -1.40
C GLN A 604 107.10 -93.89 -2.31
N GLY A 605 107.88 -94.86 -1.77
CA GLY A 605 107.82 -96.31 -2.06
C GLY A 605 109.04 -97.09 -1.52
N THR A 606 109.03 -98.41 -1.22
CA THR A 606 107.96 -99.41 -0.96
C THR A 606 108.61 -100.74 -0.51
N VAL A 607 108.14 -101.42 0.57
CA VAL A 607 108.29 -102.89 0.91
C VAL A 607 107.84 -103.19 2.39
N VAL A 608 107.56 -104.42 2.88
CA VAL A 608 106.56 -105.46 2.50
C VAL A 608 106.43 -106.57 3.59
N VAL A 609 105.27 -107.26 3.68
CA VAL A 609 104.95 -108.55 4.36
C VAL A 609 104.86 -108.62 5.93
N PRO A 610 103.91 -109.39 6.54
CA PRO A 610 103.58 -109.47 8.00
C PRO A 610 103.90 -110.90 8.59
N PRO A 611 103.27 -111.53 9.65
CA PRO A 611 102.16 -111.15 10.59
C PRO A 611 102.23 -111.65 12.08
N ASP A 612 101.13 -111.41 12.82
CA ASP A 612 100.44 -112.30 13.82
C ASP A 612 100.65 -112.25 15.37
N VAL A 613 99.55 -112.57 16.10
CA VAL A 613 99.42 -113.26 17.43
C VAL A 613 99.58 -112.57 18.84
N LEU A 614 98.49 -112.66 19.66
CA LEU A 614 98.29 -112.58 21.17
C LEU A 614 98.71 -111.29 21.96
N ALA A 615 98.01 -110.71 22.98
CA ALA A 615 97.10 -111.10 24.10
C ALA A 615 97.80 -111.56 25.42
N PRO A 616 97.24 -111.44 26.67
CA PRO A 616 95.97 -110.84 27.18
C PRO A 616 96.20 -109.75 28.30
N THR A 617 95.28 -109.32 29.19
CA THR A 617 94.74 -109.97 30.43
C THR A 617 93.66 -109.08 31.14
N GLU A 618 93.01 -109.59 32.21
CA GLU A 618 91.77 -109.13 32.91
C GLU A 618 91.99 -108.04 34.02
N GLU A 619 91.05 -107.55 34.86
CA GLU A 619 89.92 -108.13 35.65
C GLU A 619 88.69 -107.18 35.90
N ARG A 620 87.66 -107.68 36.62
CA ARG A 620 86.31 -107.10 36.86
C ARG A 620 85.74 -107.52 38.25
N PRO A 621 84.97 -106.67 38.97
CA PRO A 621 83.67 -107.13 39.55
C PRO A 621 82.54 -106.05 39.72
N THR A 622 81.35 -106.24 39.11
CA THR A 622 79.99 -106.50 39.73
C THR A 622 79.23 -105.32 40.42
N LEU A 623 78.09 -104.82 39.90
CA LEU A 623 76.64 -105.23 40.09
C LEU A 623 75.99 -104.74 41.43
N PRO A 624 74.62 -104.66 41.61
CA PRO A 624 73.51 -105.24 40.82
C PRO A 624 72.25 -104.35 40.49
N THR A 625 71.30 -104.98 39.77
CA THR A 625 69.90 -104.66 39.34
C THR A 625 68.87 -104.34 40.46
N ARG A 626 67.60 -103.88 40.27
CA ARG A 626 66.43 -104.11 39.33
C ARG A 626 65.55 -102.81 39.21
N SER A 627 64.69 -102.49 38.21
CA SER A 627 63.57 -103.15 37.45
C SER A 627 62.23 -103.28 38.22
N PRO A 628 61.00 -103.26 37.59
CA PRO A 628 60.48 -102.59 36.37
C PRO A 628 59.00 -102.04 36.54
N MET A 629 58.19 -101.97 35.46
CA MET A 629 56.72 -101.64 35.35
C MET A 629 56.30 -100.15 35.56
N GLY A 630 55.23 -99.59 34.96
CA GLY A 630 54.48 -99.98 33.74
C GLY A 630 53.03 -100.47 33.89
N GLU A 631 52.01 -99.60 33.79
CA GLU A 631 50.59 -99.99 33.56
C GLU A 631 49.66 -98.81 33.11
N LYS A 632 48.40 -99.13 32.73
CA LYS A 632 47.29 -98.27 32.22
C LYS A 632 45.98 -99.08 32.48
N PRO A 633 44.79 -98.56 32.93
CA PRO A 633 44.01 -97.50 32.25
C PRO A 633 42.91 -96.71 33.07
N SER A 634 42.08 -95.92 32.35
CA SER A 634 40.61 -95.66 32.49
C SER A 634 39.88 -95.21 33.79
N SER A 635 39.32 -93.98 33.74
CA SER A 635 37.92 -93.53 33.94
C SER A 635 36.90 -94.16 34.93
N ILE A 636 36.13 -93.29 35.65
CA ILE A 636 34.74 -93.43 36.24
C ILE A 636 34.44 -92.11 37.02
N THR A 637 33.26 -91.45 37.20
CA THR A 637 31.88 -91.30 36.60
C THR A 637 31.45 -89.80 36.85
N LEU A 638 30.30 -89.17 36.50
CA LEU A 638 28.84 -89.46 36.39
C LEU A 638 28.14 -89.73 37.76
N PRO A 639 26.93 -89.17 38.06
CA PRO A 639 25.72 -88.98 37.22
C PRO A 639 25.51 -87.54 36.68
N THR A 640 24.65 -87.19 35.69
CA THR A 640 23.21 -87.47 35.39
C THR A 640 22.26 -86.63 36.27
N ALA A 641 21.59 -85.53 35.88
CA ALA A 641 20.84 -85.10 34.66
C ALA A 641 19.31 -85.27 34.79
N ILE A 642 18.55 -84.25 34.36
CA ILE A 642 17.07 -84.23 34.21
C ILE A 642 16.74 -83.46 32.90
N GLN A 643 15.72 -83.92 32.17
CA GLN A 643 15.18 -83.32 30.94
C GLN A 643 14.13 -82.22 31.30
N GLU A 644 13.62 -81.36 30.42
CA GLU A 644 12.62 -81.69 29.39
C GLU A 644 12.36 -80.53 28.40
N ASN A 645 11.60 -80.86 27.36
CA ASN A 645 11.18 -80.07 26.20
C ASN A 645 9.92 -80.79 25.65
N PRO A 646 9.06 -80.23 24.77
CA PRO A 646 8.64 -78.84 24.51
C PRO A 646 7.10 -78.64 24.67
N SER A 647 6.61 -77.38 24.64
CA SER A 647 5.27 -77.00 24.10
C SER A 647 4.99 -75.50 24.31
N ASP A 648 4.02 -74.82 23.68
CA ASP A 648 3.43 -74.80 22.31
C ASP A 648 2.35 -73.66 22.32
N VAL A 649 1.82 -73.21 21.17
CA VAL A 649 0.62 -72.33 21.01
C VAL A 649 0.77 -70.90 21.60
N ASN A 650 0.80 -69.78 20.85
CA ASN A 650 -0.12 -69.19 19.85
C ASN A 650 -1.30 -68.36 20.43
N ASP A 651 -1.78 -67.39 19.63
CA ASP A 651 -2.90 -66.45 19.87
C ASP A 651 -2.64 -65.31 20.89
N GLY A 652 -3.32 -64.15 20.83
CA GLY A 652 -4.40 -63.79 19.91
C GLY A 652 -4.78 -62.31 19.87
N SER A 653 -5.74 -62.00 18.99
CA SER A 653 -6.11 -60.62 18.60
C SER A 653 -7.22 -59.97 19.45
N MET A 654 -7.31 -58.63 19.36
CA MET A 654 -8.49 -57.75 19.54
C MET A 654 -9.74 -58.25 20.30
N SER A 655 -10.16 -57.51 21.35
CA SER A 655 -11.54 -56.98 21.49
C SER A 655 -11.57 -55.83 22.53
N LYS A 656 -12.07 -54.63 22.22
CA LYS A 656 -13.46 -54.10 22.32
C LYS A 656 -13.96 -53.76 23.73
N ALA A 657 -14.74 -52.66 23.81
CA ALA A 657 -15.38 -52.12 25.01
C ALA A 657 -16.83 -52.61 25.21
N PRO A 658 -17.46 -52.26 26.34
CA PRO A 658 -18.76 -51.55 26.37
C PRO A 658 -18.59 -50.16 27.05
N THR A 659 -19.23 -49.04 26.66
CA THR A 659 -20.66 -48.61 26.83
C THR A 659 -21.19 -48.77 28.27
N THR A 660 -21.86 -47.80 28.92
CA THR A 660 -22.46 -46.48 28.50
C THR A 660 -22.45 -45.48 29.71
N GLN A 661 -23.20 -44.38 29.92
CA GLN A 661 -24.45 -43.82 29.34
C GLN A 661 -24.59 -42.26 29.50
N THR A 662 -25.80 -41.77 29.23
CA THR A 662 -26.43 -40.43 29.14
C THR A 662 -26.53 -39.53 30.39
N LEU A 663 -26.32 -38.21 30.20
CA LEU A 663 -27.32 -37.08 30.21
C LEU A 663 -28.39 -36.98 31.35
N PRO A 664 -28.83 -35.76 31.76
CA PRO A 664 -29.62 -34.85 30.90
C PRO A 664 -29.41 -33.32 31.03
N THR A 665 -30.09 -32.59 30.13
CA THR A 665 -30.19 -31.13 29.95
C THR A 665 -31.54 -30.55 30.36
N THR A 666 -31.63 -29.24 30.63
CA THR A 666 -32.74 -28.32 30.22
C THR A 666 -32.36 -26.86 30.58
N GLY A 667 -32.85 -25.82 29.90
CA GLY A 667 -33.73 -25.76 28.72
C GLY A 667 -33.97 -24.32 28.23
N ASP A 668 -34.59 -24.16 27.06
CA ASP A 668 -34.85 -22.88 26.38
C ASP A 668 -35.92 -21.99 27.05
N GLN A 669 -35.99 -20.72 26.62
CA GLN A 669 -37.22 -20.21 25.97
C GLN A 669 -36.90 -19.15 24.91
N ALA A 670 -37.76 -19.07 23.89
CA ALA A 670 -37.77 -18.04 22.87
C ALA A 670 -39.20 -17.55 22.62
N THR A 671 -39.36 -16.24 22.40
CA THR A 671 -40.61 -15.63 21.89
C THR A 671 -40.28 -14.47 20.97
N GLY A 672 -41.05 -14.32 19.90
CA GLY A 672 -40.98 -13.18 18.99
C GLY A 672 -42.35 -12.50 18.86
N TRP A 673 -42.35 -11.26 18.36
CA TRP A 673 -43.56 -10.52 18.00
C TRP A 673 -43.41 -9.88 16.63
N THR A 674 -44.52 -9.82 15.89
CA THR A 674 -44.67 -9.18 14.58
C THR A 674 -45.70 -8.05 14.67
N VAL A 675 -45.91 -7.32 13.55
CA VAL A 675 -46.89 -6.20 13.41
C VAL A 675 -46.35 -4.93 14.12
N VAL A 676 -46.38 -3.71 13.56
CA VAL A 676 -47.40 -3.01 12.75
C VAL A 676 -46.81 -2.35 11.48
N LEU A 677 -47.59 -2.32 10.40
CA LEU A 677 -47.40 -1.48 9.22
C LEU A 677 -47.86 -0.03 9.48
N GLY A 678 -47.01 0.97 9.25
CA GLY A 678 -47.36 2.38 9.38
C GLY A 678 -46.90 3.21 8.19
N GLY A 679 -47.76 3.40 7.19
CA GLY A 679 -47.49 4.26 6.04
C GLY A 679 -48.73 5.07 5.63
N ILE A 680 -48.59 6.39 5.59
CA ILE A 680 -49.43 7.46 5.02
C ILE A 680 -48.49 8.69 5.04
N PHE A 681 -48.00 9.29 3.94
CA PHE A 681 -48.60 9.98 2.78
C PHE A 681 -49.39 11.27 3.08
N LEU A 682 -48.90 12.40 2.55
CA LEU A 682 -49.60 13.69 2.35
C LEU A 682 -50.00 14.45 3.64
N THR A 683 -50.22 15.78 3.64
CA THR A 683 -50.25 16.79 2.56
C THR A 683 -49.33 17.99 2.81
N TYR A 684 -49.09 18.80 1.76
CA TYR A 684 -48.76 20.22 1.90
C TYR A 684 -49.75 20.97 2.82
N GLY A 685 -49.30 22.04 3.46
CA GLY A 685 -50.12 22.94 4.28
C GLY A 685 -49.67 24.39 4.15
N ILE A 686 -50.06 25.07 3.05
CA ILE A 686 -49.78 26.49 2.84
C ILE A 686 -50.58 27.30 3.87
N TYR A 687 -49.93 28.22 4.60
CA TYR A 687 -50.65 29.27 5.32
C TYR A 687 -50.05 30.65 5.05
N TYR A 688 -50.86 31.51 4.44
CA TYR A 688 -50.48 32.88 4.08
C TYR A 688 -50.68 33.83 5.28
N TRP A 689 -49.63 34.58 5.60
CA TRP A 689 -49.66 36.01 5.95
C TRP A 689 -50.81 36.55 6.83
N ARG A 690 -50.48 37.08 8.02
CA ARG A 690 -51.34 38.09 8.67
C ARG A 690 -50.56 39.33 9.11
N LYS A 691 -50.72 40.39 8.33
CA LYS A 691 -50.24 41.76 8.53
C LYS A 691 -50.47 42.26 9.98
N GLY A 692 -49.39 42.52 10.71
CA GLY A 692 -49.39 43.27 11.97
C GLY A 692 -48.96 44.71 11.74
N LYS A 693 -49.68 45.70 12.31
CA LYS A 693 -49.31 47.11 12.21
C LYS A 693 -48.41 47.53 13.38
N ARG A 694 -47.23 48.07 13.08
CA ARG A 694 -46.84 49.42 13.48
C ARG A 694 -45.65 49.92 12.66
#